data_AF-A0A7Y4VCF7-F1
#
_entry.id   AF-A0A7Y4VCF7-F1
#
_cell.length_a   1.000
_cell.length_b   1.000
_cell.length_c   1.000
_cell.angle_alpha   90.00
_cell.angle_beta   90.00
_cell.angle_gamma   90.00
#
_symmetry.space_group_name_H-M   'P 1'
#
loop_
_entity.id
_entity.type
_entity.pdbx_description
1 polymer ?
#
loop_
_entity_poly.entity_id
_entity_poly.type
_entity_poly.pdbx_seq_one_letter_code
_entity_poly.pdbx_strand_id
1 'polypeptide(L)'
;MFIRTVSPLRPPTCPSCAFSKWLRRSWQQRAAFLFLTVLLFAVTPASAQIQRVLGLDISAWQGNISQATWNNIHNVENRQFIILRSSRGGTTGVYNQNYPNNDFGTNTLSQRYDDPYYVQNVNRVTTAGMYAGSYHFSRPDIIASTLNSGGIPNSGTDEADHFIQMAGPWMRPGYLVPVHDFEAGDGIRTDEEMAQFCIDFSSRIYAVMGIRPAIYINGNYAAFVLGGASVALRNQLAQPAATLPSVVSPAYPILWSARWPNQTNVPAIDVQNTEPKDTYAAIYGPWDDYGVIHPWAFWQYASTLRLPSYNSGNNNLDADVARGGIEFLKDQLVPAVWMNDISGDWSTLTNWNSGQTPIAPVQGPGQVARVGTFTMPTPRLPGASGSGVTSGQYDTVILERPNANITVTLSAGTHNIRKLYMRETLNITGGALTVNYVPSSDSTTNGAQFSGPVTLSGSGSFSVHTLQVDTAQTFTLGGGTLTLNRINLMPGGSPGRIAMTGDAIFNALSNVTAIIANGGAGSSGFINLGGATRVFNVSNGTSDVDLSIDVPLYNGAITKTGAGTLRLTAINTNDLGTTVSAGRLLVNNTTGSGTGTGNVTVNSGGTLGGTGTIAGTVTVNSGGTISPGVSIGTLTLNSPPVFNGTNFMEINRNGGSPLADKIVLTSGALNYGGTLMVSNIGASLIGGEVFTNFSATSFSGAFTTTILPPLTSALNWHTGRLATDGTIRVNRAPVANPENVTNVPSLVLEIPIASLTTNDTDADGDSITVIGINLTTTNGITLITNNTSIFYSNSVSVSDRFFYVISDGSGGSATGAVQITSLPIINVPPSISVQPQSQTVKLGSNVLFTVTGSGVPAPTYQWLFNTTNIPGATTTSYTRSNAQFADVGNYSVVVTNNAGSLASSNAVLTVLPLAQIWMQSILPLPDGRMTLVITGEPGYAYSVDRSTNLFVWQQITNLMNTNGTSSFTDDSATNSDAGFYRARQ
;
A
#
# COMPACT_ATOMS: atom_id res chain seq x y z
N MET A 1 -66.67 18.31 -0.06
CA MET A 1 -65.22 18.04 0.07
C MET A 1 -64.50 19.38 0.05
N PHE A 2 -63.93 19.83 1.17
CA PHE A 2 -63.34 21.17 1.35
C PHE A 2 -62.09 21.03 2.25
N ILE A 3 -60.88 21.38 1.77
CA ILE A 3 -60.14 22.66 1.98
C ILE A 3 -59.44 22.67 3.38
N ARG A 4 -58.15 23.05 3.57
CA ARG A 4 -57.35 24.18 3.00
C ARG A 4 -55.81 23.99 3.04
N THR A 5 -55.12 24.83 2.27
CA THR A 5 -53.66 25.15 2.29
C THR A 5 -53.40 26.47 3.09
N VAL A 6 -52.25 27.14 3.20
CA VAL A 6 -50.95 27.22 2.46
C VAL A 6 -49.81 27.59 3.45
N SER A 7 -48.55 27.41 3.04
CA SER A 7 -47.29 28.02 3.56
C SER A 7 -47.23 29.57 3.34
N PRO A 8 -46.08 30.31 3.40
CA PRO A 8 -44.71 30.06 3.93
C PRO A 8 -44.06 31.29 4.68
N LEU A 9 -42.73 31.21 4.92
CA LEU A 9 -41.71 32.31 4.99
C LEU A 9 -41.06 32.74 6.34
N ARG A 10 -39.74 32.95 6.22
CA ARG A 10 -38.69 33.53 7.12
C ARG A 10 -38.66 35.09 7.02
N PRO A 11 -37.72 35.88 7.63
CA PRO A 11 -36.66 35.62 8.63
C PRO A 11 -36.73 36.60 9.86
N PRO A 12 -35.68 37.35 10.30
CA PRO A 12 -34.82 37.01 11.46
C PRO A 12 -34.72 38.09 12.56
N THR A 13 -34.14 37.76 13.74
CA THR A 13 -33.31 38.70 14.55
C THR A 13 -32.55 38.01 15.71
N CYS A 14 -31.26 38.34 15.85
CA CYS A 14 -30.51 38.38 17.13
C CYS A 14 -30.78 39.74 17.82
N PRO A 15 -30.39 40.05 19.10
CA PRO A 15 -29.22 39.49 19.81
C PRO A 15 -29.26 39.38 21.37
N SER A 16 -28.10 38.93 21.90
CA SER A 16 -27.35 39.43 23.10
C SER A 16 -27.64 38.98 24.56
N CYS A 17 -26.50 38.77 25.25
CA CYS A 17 -26.20 38.90 26.69
C CYS A 17 -26.73 37.85 27.71
N ALA A 18 -26.02 37.54 28.82
CA ALA A 18 -24.59 37.63 29.19
C ALA A 18 -24.33 36.95 30.57
N PHE A 19 -23.04 36.82 30.97
CA PHE A 19 -22.51 36.47 32.33
C PHE A 19 -22.76 35.03 32.90
N SER A 20 -21.88 34.42 33.73
CA SER A 20 -20.40 34.55 33.92
C SER A 20 -19.81 33.55 34.94
N LYS A 21 -18.58 33.05 34.70
CA LYS A 21 -17.51 32.68 35.69
C LYS A 21 -17.84 31.56 36.72
N TRP A 22 -16.92 30.79 37.32
CA TRP A 22 -15.43 30.67 37.37
C TRP A 22 -15.13 29.20 37.82
N LEU A 23 -14.01 28.50 37.56
CA LEU A 23 -12.61 28.77 37.93
C LEU A 23 -11.63 27.74 37.27
N ARG A 24 -10.50 28.23 36.69
CA ARG A 24 -9.08 27.73 36.62
C ARG A 24 -8.75 26.23 36.76
N ARG A 25 -7.67 25.64 36.20
CA ARG A 25 -6.56 25.93 35.23
C ARG A 25 -5.95 24.50 34.96
N SER A 26 -5.38 24.11 33.81
CA SER A 26 -4.21 24.68 33.11
C SER A 26 -4.02 24.09 31.69
N TRP A 27 -3.46 24.90 30.77
CA TRP A 27 -2.42 24.62 29.75
C TRP A 27 -2.15 23.15 29.30
N GLN A 28 -2.00 22.79 28.02
CA GLN A 28 -1.98 23.57 26.76
C GLN A 28 -2.17 22.64 25.53
N GLN A 29 -2.31 23.27 24.35
CA GLN A 29 -2.30 22.73 22.97
C GLN A 29 -3.64 22.31 22.35
N ARG A 30 -3.97 23.00 21.24
CA ARG A 30 -5.06 22.74 20.30
C ARG A 30 -4.45 22.53 18.93
N ALA A 31 -4.97 21.58 18.16
CA ALA A 31 -4.96 21.63 16.71
C ALA A 31 -6.19 20.87 16.20
N ALA A 32 -7.28 21.61 15.96
CA ALA A 32 -8.43 21.07 15.23
C ALA A 32 -8.22 21.32 13.73
N PHE A 33 -8.37 20.28 12.92
CA PHE A 33 -8.26 20.38 11.46
C PHE A 33 -9.34 21.31 10.90
N LEU A 34 -8.93 22.21 9.98
CA LEU A 34 -9.84 22.88 9.07
C LEU A 34 -9.34 22.62 7.65
N PHE A 35 -10.14 21.91 6.85
CA PHE A 35 -9.84 21.68 5.44
C PHE A 35 -9.98 23.00 4.66
N LEU A 36 -8.92 23.40 3.97
CA LEU A 36 -8.98 24.41 2.92
C LEU A 36 -8.29 23.86 1.68
N THR A 37 -9.08 23.52 0.66
CA THR A 37 -8.58 23.13 -0.67
C THR A 37 -7.93 24.33 -1.34
N VAL A 38 -6.59 24.35 -1.37
CA VAL A 38 -5.81 25.28 -2.20
C VAL A 38 -5.46 24.57 -3.51
N LEU A 39 -5.74 25.22 -4.63
CA LEU A 39 -5.27 24.81 -5.95
C LEU A 39 -3.73 24.92 -5.96
N LEU A 40 -3.02 23.79 -5.96
CA LEU A 40 -1.57 23.80 -6.16
C LEU A 40 -1.25 24.15 -7.61
N PHE A 41 -1.01 25.43 -7.88
CA PHE A 41 0.06 25.77 -8.80
C PHE A 41 1.38 25.41 -8.11
N ALA A 42 2.20 24.63 -8.79
CA ALA A 42 3.54 24.27 -8.32
C ALA A 42 4.46 25.50 -8.42
N VAL A 43 4.31 26.41 -7.46
CA VAL A 43 5.38 27.34 -7.10
C VAL A 43 6.48 26.47 -6.50
N THR A 44 7.53 26.21 -7.29
CA THR A 44 8.78 25.71 -6.73
C THR A 44 9.16 26.64 -5.58
N PRO A 45 9.46 26.13 -4.37
CA PRO A 45 9.89 27.00 -3.30
C PRO A 45 11.13 27.73 -3.81
N ALA A 46 11.05 29.07 -3.89
CA ALA A 46 12.20 29.88 -4.25
C ALA A 46 13.32 29.49 -3.29
N SER A 47 14.43 28.97 -3.83
CA SER A 47 15.57 28.55 -3.04
C SER A 47 15.97 29.71 -2.14
N ALA A 48 15.78 29.56 -0.84
CA ALA A 48 16.20 30.58 0.11
C ALA A 48 17.69 30.83 -0.13
N GLN A 49 18.02 32.05 -0.54
CA GLN A 49 19.40 32.40 -0.89
C GLN A 49 20.25 32.22 0.36
N ILE A 50 21.30 31.41 0.24
CA ILE A 50 22.17 31.09 1.37
C ILE A 50 22.84 32.38 1.81
N GLN A 51 22.68 32.74 3.10
CA GLN A 51 23.25 33.95 3.66
C GLN A 51 24.77 33.89 3.56
N ARG A 52 25.34 34.85 2.84
CA ARG A 52 26.77 35.04 2.70
C ARG A 52 27.41 35.36 4.04
N VAL A 53 28.55 34.74 4.28
CA VAL A 53 29.26 34.86 5.54
C VAL A 53 30.04 36.17 5.61
N LEU A 54 29.94 36.87 6.74
CA LEU A 54 30.68 38.12 6.99
C LEU A 54 32.01 37.85 7.70
N GLY A 55 33.00 38.68 7.38
CA GLY A 55 34.31 38.72 8.00
C GLY A 55 34.86 40.14 8.12
N LEU A 56 36.15 40.21 8.42
CA LEU A 56 36.98 41.42 8.50
C LEU A 56 38.42 41.06 8.11
N ASP A 57 39.22 42.04 7.72
CA ASP A 57 40.68 41.93 7.72
C ASP A 57 41.31 42.96 8.65
N ILE A 58 42.43 42.57 9.27
CA ILE A 58 42.96 43.21 10.47
C ILE A 58 44.49 43.18 10.47
N SER A 59 45.08 44.31 10.87
CA SER A 59 46.52 44.51 11.00
C SER A 59 46.87 45.20 12.32
N ALA A 60 48.15 45.48 12.57
CA ALA A 60 48.57 46.31 13.69
C ALA A 60 47.98 47.73 13.72
N TRP A 61 47.41 48.24 12.62
CA TRP A 61 46.67 49.52 12.65
C TRP A 61 45.45 49.48 13.59
N GLN A 62 44.87 48.30 13.81
CA GLN A 62 43.76 48.06 14.73
C GLN A 62 44.23 47.73 16.17
N GLY A 63 45.54 47.66 16.42
CA GLY A 63 46.13 47.53 17.75
C GLY A 63 45.87 46.20 18.48
N ASN A 64 45.95 46.24 19.82
CA ASN A 64 45.84 45.06 20.70
C ASN A 64 44.37 44.71 20.99
N ILE A 65 43.73 43.97 20.08
CA ILE A 65 42.32 43.57 20.21
C ILE A 65 42.16 42.47 21.28
N SER A 66 41.38 42.76 22.33
CA SER A 66 41.17 41.85 23.46
C SER A 66 40.40 40.58 23.09
N GLN A 67 40.55 39.49 23.86
CA GLN A 67 39.74 38.27 23.66
C GLN A 67 38.24 38.54 23.80
N ALA A 68 37.83 39.39 24.74
CA ALA A 68 36.42 39.76 24.92
C ALA A 68 35.87 40.50 23.69
N THR A 69 36.69 41.38 23.08
CA THR A 69 36.35 42.05 21.82
C THR A 69 36.19 41.04 20.69
N TRP A 70 37.11 40.09 20.53
CA TRP A 70 36.99 39.03 19.53
C TRP A 70 35.75 38.15 19.74
N ASN A 71 35.44 37.79 20.98
CA ASN A 71 34.23 37.05 21.32
C ASN A 71 32.96 37.83 20.94
N ASN A 72 32.94 39.17 21.11
CA ASN A 72 31.81 40.00 20.69
C ASN A 72 31.72 40.15 19.17
N ILE A 73 32.86 40.32 18.48
CA ILE A 73 32.93 40.34 17.01
C ILE A 73 32.32 39.06 16.41
N HIS A 74 32.55 37.91 17.04
CA HIS A 74 31.90 36.66 16.66
C HIS A 74 30.40 36.60 17.06
N ASN A 75 30.12 36.65 18.36
CA ASN A 75 28.80 36.29 18.91
C ASN A 75 27.74 37.40 18.82
N VAL A 76 28.15 38.65 18.61
CA VAL A 76 27.26 39.83 18.56
C VAL A 76 27.22 40.44 17.15
N GLU A 77 28.39 40.64 16.53
CA GLU A 77 28.51 41.27 15.20
C GLU A 77 28.44 40.26 14.03
N ASN A 78 28.25 38.97 14.35
CA ASN A 78 28.15 37.84 13.41
C ASN A 78 29.30 37.76 12.39
N ARG A 79 30.54 38.04 12.81
CA ARG A 79 31.72 37.79 11.99
C ARG A 79 32.19 36.36 12.22
N GLN A 80 32.45 35.64 11.14
CA GLN A 80 32.76 34.21 11.16
C GLN A 80 34.18 33.93 10.68
N PHE A 81 34.79 34.84 9.90
CA PHE A 81 36.19 34.74 9.51
C PHE A 81 36.93 36.06 9.66
N ILE A 82 38.25 35.98 9.86
CA ILE A 82 39.15 37.14 9.93
C ILE A 82 40.42 36.84 9.14
N ILE A 83 40.87 37.75 8.28
CA ILE A 83 42.14 37.63 7.55
C ILE A 83 43.16 38.58 8.18
N LEU A 84 44.31 38.05 8.62
CA LEU A 84 45.25 38.78 9.49
C LEU A 84 46.56 39.11 8.78
N ARG A 85 47.00 40.37 8.83
CA ARG A 85 48.33 40.72 8.34
C ARG A 85 49.38 40.02 9.18
N SER A 86 50.31 39.32 8.53
CA SER A 86 51.41 38.63 9.18
C SER A 86 52.74 39.34 8.99
N SER A 87 53.00 39.80 7.76
CA SER A 87 54.20 40.52 7.38
C SER A 87 53.97 41.38 6.14
N ARG A 88 55.01 42.15 5.77
CA ARG A 88 55.04 43.00 4.59
C ARG A 88 56.42 42.96 3.94
N GLY A 89 56.42 42.96 2.61
CA GLY A 89 57.59 42.81 1.76
C GLY A 89 58.69 43.84 2.00
N GLY A 90 59.93 43.41 1.78
CA GLY A 90 61.13 44.25 1.90
C GLY A 90 62.45 43.50 1.78
N THR A 91 63.52 44.26 1.67
CA THR A 91 64.91 43.83 1.83
C THR A 91 65.33 43.92 3.31
N THR A 92 66.63 44.01 3.58
CA THR A 92 67.17 44.02 4.95
C THR A 92 66.93 45.37 5.67
N GLY A 93 66.35 45.33 6.86
CA GLY A 93 66.13 46.51 7.72
C GLY A 93 64.83 46.46 8.53
N VAL A 94 64.42 47.61 9.08
CA VAL A 94 63.28 47.74 10.02
C VAL A 94 62.30 48.82 9.57
N TYR A 95 61.16 48.42 8.98
CA TYR A 95 60.07 49.37 8.75
C TYR A 95 59.34 49.69 10.06
N ASN A 96 59.36 50.96 10.47
CA ASN A 96 58.58 51.47 11.60
C ASN A 96 57.23 52.04 11.10
N GLN A 97 56.15 51.31 11.37
CA GLN A 97 54.79 51.67 10.95
C GLN A 97 54.26 52.99 11.55
N ASN A 98 54.83 53.46 12.67
CA ASN A 98 54.39 54.72 13.28
C ASN A 98 54.90 55.97 12.53
N TYR A 99 55.84 55.82 11.60
CA TYR A 99 56.40 56.92 10.78
C TYR A 99 56.37 56.57 9.29
N PRO A 100 55.17 56.36 8.70
CA PRO A 100 55.04 55.87 7.32
C PRO A 100 55.56 56.87 6.28
N ASN A 101 55.60 58.16 6.63
CA ASN A 101 56.01 59.26 5.74
C ASN A 101 57.49 59.67 5.89
N ASN A 102 58.28 58.93 6.67
CA ASN A 102 59.70 59.23 6.91
C ASN A 102 59.93 60.60 7.61
N ASP A 103 59.08 60.97 8.57
CA ASP A 103 59.11 62.28 9.26
C ASP A 103 60.42 62.56 10.05
N PHE A 104 61.27 61.54 10.23
CA PHE A 104 62.54 61.61 10.99
C PHE A 104 63.78 61.19 10.16
N GLY A 105 63.68 61.07 8.83
CA GLY A 105 64.82 60.73 7.96
C GLY A 105 65.28 59.27 7.99
N THR A 106 64.71 58.44 8.87
CA THR A 106 64.96 56.99 8.99
C THR A 106 64.20 56.21 7.91
N ASN A 107 64.45 56.47 6.63
CA ASN A 107 63.53 56.04 5.56
C ASN A 107 63.34 54.52 5.49
N THR A 108 62.10 54.08 5.61
CA THR A 108 61.70 52.68 5.78
C THR A 108 61.21 52.01 4.49
N LEU A 109 61.17 52.74 3.36
CA LEU A 109 60.46 52.32 2.15
C LEU A 109 60.82 50.93 1.63
N SER A 110 62.08 50.49 1.71
CA SER A 110 62.48 49.16 1.23
C SER A 110 62.53 48.06 2.30
N GLN A 111 62.18 48.34 3.56
CA GLN A 111 62.50 47.45 4.67
C GLN A 111 61.35 46.49 5.03
N ARG A 112 61.69 45.26 5.42
CA ARG A 112 60.72 44.25 5.91
C ARG A 112 59.97 44.74 7.15
N TYR A 113 58.77 44.20 7.33
CA TYR A 113 57.96 44.41 8.52
C TYR A 113 57.28 43.11 8.96
N ASP A 114 57.32 42.86 10.27
CA ASP A 114 56.61 41.77 10.95
C ASP A 114 55.48 42.35 11.80
N ASP A 115 54.25 41.88 11.63
CA ASP A 115 53.12 42.41 12.39
C ASP A 115 53.15 41.89 13.85
N PRO A 116 53.33 42.77 14.87
CA PRO A 116 53.59 42.33 16.23
C PRO A 116 52.35 41.72 16.89
N TYR A 117 51.15 41.93 16.36
CA TYR A 117 49.90 41.39 16.92
C TYR A 117 49.43 40.10 16.23
N TYR A 118 49.98 39.75 15.06
CA TYR A 118 49.54 38.60 14.26
C TYR A 118 49.37 37.29 15.06
N VAL A 119 50.41 36.86 15.79
CA VAL A 119 50.41 35.60 16.55
C VAL A 119 49.39 35.61 17.70
N GLN A 120 49.14 36.77 18.30
CA GLN A 120 48.09 36.93 19.30
C GLN A 120 46.71 36.89 18.66
N ASN A 121 46.50 37.66 17.60
CA ASN A 121 45.20 37.78 16.94
C ASN A 121 44.76 36.46 16.32
N VAL A 122 45.65 35.71 15.66
CA VAL A 122 45.29 34.40 15.09
C VAL A 122 44.79 33.46 16.19
N ASN A 123 45.51 33.36 17.31
CA ASN A 123 45.10 32.54 18.47
C ASN A 123 43.82 33.05 19.16
N ARG A 124 43.57 34.36 19.21
CA ARG A 124 42.34 34.92 19.83
C ARG A 124 41.10 34.75 18.93
N VAL A 125 41.26 34.92 17.62
CA VAL A 125 40.23 34.68 16.59
C VAL A 125 39.83 33.21 16.58
N THR A 126 40.79 32.28 16.57
CA THR A 126 40.51 30.84 16.64
C THR A 126 39.79 30.47 17.95
N THR A 127 40.23 31.02 19.08
CA THR A 127 39.61 30.80 20.41
C THR A 127 38.20 31.36 20.50
N ALA A 128 37.88 32.42 19.73
CA ALA A 128 36.53 32.99 19.66
C ALA A 128 35.56 32.16 18.79
N GLY A 129 36.04 31.14 18.06
CA GLY A 129 35.23 30.28 17.18
C GLY A 129 35.24 30.66 15.70
N MET A 130 36.04 31.65 15.30
CA MET A 130 36.12 32.14 13.92
C MET A 130 37.23 31.47 13.11
N TYR A 131 37.06 31.42 11.78
CA TYR A 131 38.08 30.98 10.83
C TYR A 131 39.13 32.07 10.62
N ALA A 132 40.40 31.76 10.88
CA ALA A 132 41.49 32.71 10.69
C ALA A 132 42.26 32.44 9.40
N GLY A 133 42.54 33.49 8.64
CA GLY A 133 43.47 33.53 7.50
C GLY A 133 44.67 34.43 7.78
N SER A 134 45.65 34.41 6.89
CA SER A 134 46.88 35.22 7.01
C SER A 134 47.17 35.90 5.69
N TYR A 135 47.65 37.15 5.69
CA TYR A 135 48.09 37.86 4.49
C TYR A 135 49.50 38.44 4.60
N HIS A 136 50.10 38.70 3.44
CA HIS A 136 51.38 39.38 3.27
C HIS A 136 51.22 40.55 2.30
N PHE A 137 51.43 41.78 2.78
CA PHE A 137 51.39 42.98 1.94
C PHE A 137 52.65 43.05 1.09
N SER A 138 52.50 42.82 -0.21
CA SER A 138 53.60 42.65 -1.16
C SER A 138 54.21 43.97 -1.61
N ARG A 139 55.49 43.96 -1.98
CA ARG A 139 56.26 45.16 -2.32
C ARG A 139 57.14 44.99 -3.57
N PRO A 140 56.55 44.67 -4.74
CA PRO A 140 57.30 44.58 -5.99
C PRO A 140 57.82 45.95 -6.45
N ASP A 141 57.32 47.07 -5.91
CA ASP A 141 57.89 48.43 -6.07
C ASP A 141 59.30 48.58 -5.47
N ILE A 142 59.77 47.60 -4.68
CA ILE A 142 61.16 47.53 -4.26
C ILE A 142 62.00 46.85 -5.35
N ILE A 143 62.67 47.70 -6.14
CA ILE A 143 63.68 47.35 -7.13
C ILE A 143 65.07 47.75 -6.62
N ALA A 144 66.13 47.38 -7.35
CA ALA A 144 67.51 47.62 -6.93
C ALA A 144 67.81 49.12 -6.64
N SER A 145 67.16 50.04 -7.36
CA SER A 145 67.31 51.50 -7.17
C SER A 145 66.42 52.10 -6.08
N THR A 146 65.50 51.34 -5.47
CA THR A 146 64.62 51.87 -4.42
C THR A 146 65.44 52.24 -3.18
N LEU A 147 65.15 53.38 -2.56
CA LEU A 147 65.95 53.90 -1.44
C LEU A 147 65.96 52.91 -0.27
N ASN A 148 67.16 52.64 0.27
CA ASN A 148 67.44 51.66 1.31
C ASN A 148 67.16 50.18 0.94
N SER A 149 67.06 49.86 -0.36
CA SER A 149 67.04 48.47 -0.85
C SER A 149 68.37 47.73 -0.57
N GLY A 150 69.48 48.48 -0.51
CA GLY A 150 70.83 47.91 -0.49
C GLY A 150 71.35 47.48 -1.88
N GLY A 151 70.69 47.91 -2.97
CA GLY A 151 70.96 47.42 -4.32
C GLY A 151 70.29 46.08 -4.65
N ILE A 152 69.53 45.52 -3.71
CA ILE A 152 68.86 44.23 -3.83
C ILE A 152 67.41 44.48 -4.24
N PRO A 153 66.92 44.02 -5.40
CA PRO A 153 65.49 44.05 -5.71
C PRO A 153 64.74 42.98 -4.90
N ASN A 154 63.49 43.24 -4.53
CA ASN A 154 62.63 42.15 -4.03
C ASN A 154 62.24 41.22 -5.19
N SER A 155 62.16 39.92 -4.90
CA SER A 155 61.46 38.94 -5.74
C SER A 155 60.24 38.36 -5.02
N GLY A 156 59.30 37.80 -5.78
CA GLY A 156 58.16 37.08 -5.22
C GLY A 156 58.60 35.89 -4.36
N THR A 157 59.73 35.27 -4.70
CA THR A 157 60.33 34.19 -3.91
C THR A 157 60.80 34.67 -2.53
N ASP A 158 61.47 35.84 -2.46
CA ASP A 158 61.99 36.40 -1.20
C ASP A 158 60.87 36.83 -0.24
N GLU A 159 59.79 37.38 -0.79
CA GLU A 159 58.58 37.77 -0.04
C GLU A 159 57.78 36.54 0.40
N ALA A 160 57.67 35.52 -0.44
CA ALA A 160 57.06 34.24 -0.06
C ALA A 160 57.82 33.56 1.08
N ASP A 161 59.17 33.55 1.04
CA ASP A 161 59.97 33.01 2.15
C ASP A 161 59.78 33.80 3.45
N HIS A 162 59.64 35.14 3.38
CA HIS A 162 59.30 35.97 4.54
C HIS A 162 57.88 35.68 5.07
N PHE A 163 56.92 35.45 4.18
CA PHE A 163 55.56 35.09 4.56
C PHE A 163 55.49 33.69 5.20
N ILE A 164 56.19 32.69 4.65
CA ILE A 164 56.33 31.36 5.25
C ILE A 164 57.01 31.45 6.62
N GLN A 165 58.08 32.25 6.73
CA GLN A 165 58.77 32.52 7.99
C GLN A 165 57.85 33.11 9.07
N MET A 166 56.84 33.90 8.69
CA MET A 166 55.95 34.57 9.64
C MET A 166 54.62 33.85 9.90
N ALA A 167 54.01 33.27 8.87
CA ALA A 167 52.67 32.68 8.89
C ALA A 167 52.61 31.18 8.55
N GLY A 168 53.72 30.55 8.13
CA GLY A 168 53.79 29.11 7.83
C GLY A 168 53.18 28.17 8.89
N PRO A 169 53.24 28.48 10.21
CA PRO A 169 52.50 27.71 11.22
C PRO A 169 51.00 27.64 11.04
N TRP A 170 50.39 28.65 10.41
CA TRP A 170 48.95 28.75 10.19
C TRP A 170 48.55 28.49 8.73
N MET A 171 49.51 28.23 7.83
CA MET A 171 49.28 27.72 6.48
C MET A 171 48.97 26.21 6.48
N ARG A 172 48.00 25.76 7.31
CA ARG A 172 47.72 24.32 7.55
C ARG A 172 46.22 24.02 7.75
N PRO A 173 45.80 22.74 7.72
CA PRO A 173 44.38 22.38 7.75
C PRO A 173 43.59 22.91 8.94
N GLY A 174 42.48 23.59 8.61
CA GLY A 174 41.61 24.29 9.55
C GLY A 174 41.85 25.79 9.64
N TYR A 175 42.78 26.35 8.87
CA TYR A 175 42.92 27.80 8.65
C TYR A 175 42.49 28.14 7.22
N LEU A 176 42.10 29.39 6.97
CA LEU A 176 41.88 29.87 5.60
C LEU A 176 43.21 29.85 4.83
N VAL A 177 43.12 29.72 3.51
CA VAL A 177 44.29 29.83 2.63
C VAL A 177 45.10 31.11 2.90
N PRO A 178 46.44 31.06 2.81
CA PRO A 178 47.27 32.27 2.89
C PRO A 178 46.93 33.22 1.72
N VAL A 179 47.07 34.52 1.93
CA VAL A 179 46.76 35.56 0.94
C VAL A 179 48.03 36.32 0.55
N HIS A 180 48.27 36.44 -0.76
CA HIS A 180 49.16 37.42 -1.35
C HIS A 180 48.39 38.73 -1.51
N ASP A 181 48.70 39.76 -0.74
CA ASP A 181 48.08 41.07 -0.85
C ASP A 181 48.93 41.94 -1.78
N PHE A 182 48.37 42.34 -2.92
CA PHE A 182 49.12 42.86 -4.08
C PHE A 182 48.57 44.22 -4.55
N GLU A 183 49.00 45.29 -3.87
CA GLU A 183 48.54 46.67 -4.09
C GLU A 183 49.66 47.70 -4.34
N ALA A 184 50.90 47.26 -4.59
CA ALA A 184 52.06 48.13 -4.86
C ALA A 184 52.83 47.65 -6.09
N GLY A 185 53.56 48.54 -6.78
CA GLY A 185 54.38 48.21 -7.96
C GLY A 185 54.04 48.94 -9.28
N ASP A 186 52.91 49.66 -9.33
CA ASP A 186 52.44 50.33 -10.55
C ASP A 186 53.43 51.41 -11.03
N GLY A 187 53.65 51.44 -12.35
CA GLY A 187 54.63 52.31 -13.01
C GLY A 187 56.10 52.02 -12.72
N ILE A 188 56.44 51.04 -11.86
CA ILE A 188 57.83 50.68 -11.50
C ILE A 188 58.31 49.43 -12.24
N ARG A 189 57.42 48.48 -12.49
CA ARG A 189 57.64 47.23 -13.25
C ARG A 189 56.68 47.15 -14.43
N THR A 190 56.99 46.34 -15.44
CA THR A 190 56.01 46.02 -16.50
C THR A 190 54.99 45.00 -16.01
N ASP A 191 53.84 44.90 -16.67
CA ASP A 191 52.80 43.89 -16.38
C ASP A 191 53.36 42.45 -16.43
N GLU A 192 54.28 42.13 -17.35
CA GLU A 192 54.99 40.84 -17.37
C GLU A 192 55.77 40.59 -16.06
N GLU A 193 56.54 41.59 -15.60
CA GLU A 193 57.35 41.48 -14.38
C GLU A 193 56.48 41.41 -13.12
N MET A 194 55.36 42.15 -13.10
CA MET A 194 54.36 42.11 -12.03
C MET A 194 53.64 40.75 -11.99
N ALA A 195 53.25 40.22 -13.15
CA ALA A 195 52.64 38.90 -13.25
C ALA A 195 53.62 37.79 -12.85
N GLN A 196 54.88 37.87 -13.28
CA GLN A 196 55.91 36.92 -12.89
C GLN A 196 56.19 36.97 -11.37
N PHE A 197 56.19 38.15 -10.76
CA PHE A 197 56.35 38.29 -9.31
C PHE A 197 55.28 37.50 -8.52
N CYS A 198 54.02 37.61 -8.93
CA CYS A 198 52.91 36.85 -8.34
C CYS A 198 53.03 35.33 -8.59
N ILE A 199 53.48 34.93 -9.78
CA ILE A 199 53.72 33.51 -10.11
C ILE A 199 54.85 32.93 -9.23
N ASP A 200 55.94 33.67 -9.05
CA ASP A 200 57.08 33.27 -8.22
C ASP A 200 56.66 33.13 -6.75
N PHE A 201 55.92 34.10 -6.22
CA PHE A 201 55.40 34.09 -4.85
C PHE A 201 54.49 32.87 -4.60
N SER A 202 53.49 32.67 -5.47
CA SER A 202 52.57 31.53 -5.40
C SER A 202 53.27 30.18 -5.55
N SER A 203 54.24 30.09 -6.47
CA SER A 203 54.98 28.86 -6.72
C SER A 203 55.96 28.52 -5.61
N ARG A 204 56.55 29.52 -4.94
CA ARG A 204 57.40 29.30 -3.76
C ARG A 204 56.61 28.76 -2.57
N ILE A 205 55.43 29.33 -2.28
CA ILE A 205 54.55 28.80 -1.23
C ILE A 205 54.09 27.38 -1.57
N TYR A 206 53.73 27.11 -2.82
CA TYR A 206 53.37 25.76 -3.26
C TYR A 206 54.52 24.76 -3.09
N ALA A 207 55.74 25.14 -3.45
CA ALA A 207 56.92 24.27 -3.32
C ALA A 207 57.29 23.91 -1.88
N VAL A 208 56.99 24.77 -0.91
CA VAL A 208 57.31 24.56 0.52
C VAL A 208 56.12 23.95 1.30
N MET A 209 54.90 24.45 1.06
CA MET A 209 53.71 24.13 1.85
C MET A 209 52.72 23.18 1.15
N GLY A 210 52.90 22.90 -0.14
CA GLY A 210 51.99 22.06 -0.94
C GLY A 210 50.66 22.71 -1.31
N ILE A 211 50.50 24.02 -1.05
CA ILE A 211 49.26 24.77 -1.26
C ILE A 211 49.55 26.10 -1.97
N ARG A 212 48.57 26.64 -2.70
CA ARG A 212 48.67 27.97 -3.31
C ARG A 212 47.99 29.03 -2.45
N PRO A 213 48.52 30.25 -2.40
CA PRO A 213 47.82 31.36 -1.77
C PRO A 213 46.65 31.85 -2.63
N ALA A 214 45.65 32.44 -1.97
CA ALA A 214 44.75 33.42 -2.55
C ALA A 214 45.50 34.69 -2.96
N ILE A 215 44.88 35.54 -3.77
CA ILE A 215 45.39 36.89 -4.04
C ILE A 215 44.33 37.93 -3.73
N TYR A 216 44.72 38.93 -2.95
CA TYR A 216 43.94 40.13 -2.69
C TYR A 216 44.43 41.24 -3.61
N ILE A 217 43.51 41.84 -4.36
CA ILE A 217 43.81 42.89 -5.32
C ILE A 217 42.58 43.75 -5.62
N ASN A 218 42.79 45.05 -5.74
CA ASN A 218 41.76 45.99 -6.21
C ASN A 218 41.49 45.81 -7.70
N GLY A 219 40.22 45.82 -8.11
CA GLY A 219 39.86 45.57 -9.52
C GLY A 219 40.42 46.56 -10.54
N ASN A 220 40.50 47.85 -10.17
CA ASN A 220 41.16 48.85 -11.02
C ASN A 220 42.66 48.52 -11.14
N TYR A 221 43.30 48.19 -10.02
CA TYR A 221 44.72 47.90 -9.93
C TYR A 221 45.08 46.66 -10.77
N ALA A 222 44.31 45.58 -10.63
CA ALA A 222 44.48 44.34 -11.41
C ALA A 222 44.47 44.57 -12.93
N ALA A 223 43.63 45.49 -13.42
CA ALA A 223 43.58 45.84 -14.83
C ALA A 223 44.83 46.63 -15.29
N PHE A 224 45.41 47.47 -14.43
CA PHE A 224 46.58 48.29 -14.75
C PHE A 224 47.92 47.56 -14.65
N VAL A 225 48.10 46.62 -13.73
CA VAL A 225 49.41 45.96 -13.49
C VAL A 225 49.47 44.49 -13.89
N LEU A 226 48.36 43.88 -14.32
CA LEU A 226 48.34 42.49 -14.83
C LEU A 226 47.60 42.36 -16.18
N GLY A 227 46.91 43.40 -16.65
CA GLY A 227 46.05 43.34 -17.84
C GLY A 227 46.82 43.30 -19.16
N GLY A 228 47.96 44.00 -19.23
CA GLY A 228 48.87 44.01 -20.37
C GLY A 228 49.74 42.75 -20.48
N ALA A 229 49.94 42.03 -19.38
CA ALA A 229 50.79 40.85 -19.32
C ALA A 229 50.36 39.78 -20.35
N SER A 230 51.33 39.08 -20.94
CA SER A 230 51.04 38.00 -21.90
C SER A 230 50.02 36.98 -21.39
N VAL A 231 49.17 36.47 -22.29
CA VAL A 231 48.12 35.45 -21.98
C VAL A 231 48.69 34.22 -21.27
N ALA A 232 49.94 33.83 -21.56
CA ALA A 232 50.59 32.70 -20.89
C ALA A 232 50.83 32.95 -19.39
N LEU A 233 51.17 34.19 -18.99
CA LEU A 233 51.35 34.58 -17.59
C LEU A 233 49.98 34.79 -16.92
N ARG A 234 49.02 35.44 -17.60
CA ARG A 234 47.65 35.60 -17.08
C ARG A 234 46.97 34.25 -16.82
N ASN A 235 47.16 33.27 -17.72
CA ASN A 235 46.74 31.89 -17.47
C ASN A 235 47.41 31.31 -16.22
N GLN A 236 48.73 31.47 -16.03
CA GLN A 236 49.39 30.97 -14.82
C GLN A 236 48.89 31.62 -13.51
N LEU A 237 48.36 32.84 -13.57
CA LEU A 237 47.76 33.53 -12.43
C LEU A 237 46.29 33.16 -12.19
N ALA A 238 45.45 33.35 -13.20
CA ALA A 238 44.00 33.37 -13.07
C ALA A 238 43.30 32.08 -13.56
N GLN A 239 44.02 31.21 -14.29
CA GLN A 239 43.59 29.85 -14.62
C GLN A 239 44.80 28.89 -14.65
N PRO A 240 45.52 28.68 -13.52
CA PRO A 240 46.77 27.92 -13.52
C PRO A 240 46.57 26.56 -14.19
N ALA A 241 47.30 26.31 -15.29
CA ALA A 241 47.16 25.08 -16.04
C ALA A 241 47.42 23.87 -15.10
N ALA A 242 46.60 22.82 -15.22
CA ALA A 242 46.74 21.59 -14.48
C ALA A 242 47.99 20.81 -14.97
N THR A 243 49.19 21.30 -14.62
CA THR A 243 50.47 20.71 -15.03
C THR A 243 50.69 19.30 -14.48
N LEU A 244 49.93 18.93 -13.46
CA LEU A 244 49.58 17.56 -13.11
C LEU A 244 48.07 17.50 -12.89
N PRO A 245 47.36 16.46 -13.37
CA PRO A 245 45.91 16.34 -13.23
C PRO A 245 45.59 15.98 -11.78
N SER A 246 45.46 17.01 -10.95
CA SER A 246 44.90 16.82 -9.63
C SER A 246 43.40 16.69 -9.66
N VAL A 247 42.88 15.79 -8.81
CA VAL A 247 41.44 15.57 -8.62
C VAL A 247 40.72 16.81 -8.08
N VAL A 248 41.49 17.80 -7.64
CA VAL A 248 41.03 19.18 -7.39
C VAL A 248 41.78 20.22 -8.24
N SER A 249 42.98 19.90 -8.76
CA SER A 249 43.92 20.79 -9.46
C SER A 249 44.49 21.90 -8.55
N PRO A 250 45.80 22.25 -8.60
CA PRO A 250 46.33 23.36 -7.81
C PRO A 250 46.00 24.71 -8.50
N ALA A 251 44.70 25.03 -8.63
CA ALA A 251 44.23 26.10 -9.51
C ALA A 251 42.85 26.71 -9.16
N TYR A 252 42.56 26.97 -7.87
CA TYR A 252 41.74 28.14 -7.55
C TYR A 252 42.67 29.29 -7.20
N PRO A 253 42.88 30.26 -8.09
CA PRO A 253 43.30 31.59 -7.66
C PRO A 253 42.10 32.22 -6.97
N ILE A 254 41.97 31.90 -5.68
CA ILE A 254 40.98 32.43 -4.76
C ILE A 254 41.17 33.95 -4.77
N LEU A 255 40.33 34.63 -5.54
CA LEU A 255 40.39 36.07 -5.70
C LEU A 255 39.64 36.71 -4.54
N TRP A 256 40.36 37.49 -3.75
CA TRP A 256 39.79 38.42 -2.78
C TRP A 256 39.76 39.80 -3.42
N SER A 257 38.60 40.20 -3.93
CA SER A 257 38.47 41.44 -4.69
C SER A 257 38.22 42.62 -3.75
N ALA A 258 39.03 43.67 -3.87
CA ALA A 258 38.80 44.93 -3.15
C ALA A 258 37.89 45.86 -3.98
N ARG A 259 36.70 46.20 -3.46
CA ARG A 259 35.80 47.19 -4.07
C ARG A 259 34.87 47.78 -3.02
N TRP A 260 34.81 49.10 -2.94
CA TRP A 260 33.99 49.78 -1.92
C TRP A 260 32.87 50.61 -2.56
N PRO A 261 31.65 50.07 -2.73
CA PRO A 261 30.53 50.82 -3.30
C PRO A 261 30.12 52.05 -2.49
N ASN A 262 30.23 52.00 -1.16
CA ASN A 262 29.78 53.06 -0.27
C ASN A 262 30.56 53.12 1.05
N GLN A 263 31.56 54.00 1.11
CA GLN A 263 32.38 54.24 2.31
C GLN A 263 31.73 55.17 3.35
N THR A 264 30.60 55.82 3.04
CA THR A 264 29.92 56.74 3.98
C THR A 264 28.75 56.08 4.73
N ASN A 265 28.17 55.02 4.16
CA ASN A 265 27.11 54.23 4.77
C ASN A 265 27.31 52.73 4.49
N VAL A 266 28.34 52.14 5.10
CA VAL A 266 28.70 50.73 4.97
C VAL A 266 27.53 49.76 5.27
N PRO A 267 26.68 49.99 6.29
CA PRO A 267 25.51 49.12 6.55
C PRO A 267 24.45 49.10 5.44
N ALA A 268 24.49 50.03 4.47
CA ALA A 268 23.58 50.06 3.33
C ALA A 268 24.10 49.30 2.09
N ILE A 269 25.29 48.70 2.16
CA ILE A 269 25.80 47.84 1.08
C ILE A 269 25.11 46.47 1.19
N ASP A 270 24.31 46.12 0.20
CA ASP A 270 23.65 44.80 0.12
C ASP A 270 24.64 43.71 -0.33
N VAL A 271 25.57 43.35 0.56
CA VAL A 271 26.57 42.30 0.32
C VAL A 271 25.97 40.91 0.10
N GLN A 272 24.68 40.73 0.41
CA GLN A 272 23.98 39.46 0.28
C GLN A 272 23.52 39.23 -1.15
N ASN A 273 23.00 40.26 -1.82
CA ASN A 273 22.41 40.15 -3.17
C ASN A 273 23.21 40.86 -4.27
N THR A 274 24.17 41.73 -3.92
CA THR A 274 25.02 42.42 -4.91
C THR A 274 26.38 41.77 -5.07
N GLU A 275 27.02 42.08 -6.18
CA GLU A 275 28.32 41.59 -6.62
C GLU A 275 29.28 42.77 -6.79
N PRO A 276 30.61 42.61 -6.59
CA PRO A 276 31.58 43.68 -6.80
C PRO A 276 31.43 44.36 -8.18
N LYS A 277 31.10 43.55 -9.18
CA LYS A 277 30.95 43.91 -10.60
C LYS A 277 29.70 44.74 -10.92
N ASP A 278 28.67 44.75 -10.06
CA ASP A 278 27.43 45.51 -10.28
C ASP A 278 27.66 47.02 -10.34
N THR A 279 28.73 47.49 -9.69
CA THR A 279 29.11 48.92 -9.69
C THR A 279 30.29 49.24 -10.61
N TYR A 280 30.91 48.24 -11.24
CA TYR A 280 32.04 48.40 -12.15
C TYR A 280 32.33 47.13 -12.97
N ALA A 281 32.20 47.20 -14.30
CA ALA A 281 32.21 46.01 -15.16
C ALA A 281 33.60 45.39 -15.47
N ALA A 282 34.71 46.02 -15.07
CA ALA A 282 36.08 45.59 -15.38
C ALA A 282 36.91 45.36 -14.11
N ILE A 283 36.35 44.59 -13.16
CA ILE A 283 36.79 44.58 -11.75
C ILE A 283 37.60 43.35 -11.34
N TYR A 284 37.76 42.35 -12.21
CA TYR A 284 38.54 41.16 -11.87
C TYR A 284 39.80 41.00 -12.73
N GLY A 285 40.15 41.98 -13.56
CA GLY A 285 41.42 41.98 -14.32
C GLY A 285 41.61 40.68 -15.12
N PRO A 286 42.76 39.99 -15.01
CA PRO A 286 43.01 38.70 -15.69
C PRO A 286 41.91 37.64 -15.51
N TRP A 287 41.16 37.65 -14.40
CA TRP A 287 40.14 36.65 -14.13
C TRP A 287 38.87 36.83 -14.97
N ASP A 288 38.65 38.01 -15.55
CA ASP A 288 37.54 38.26 -16.48
C ASP A 288 37.73 37.50 -17.83
N ASP A 289 38.96 37.07 -18.16
CA ASP A 289 39.29 36.39 -19.44
C ASP A 289 38.60 35.01 -19.62
N TYR A 290 38.15 34.36 -18.53
CA TYR A 290 37.71 32.96 -18.53
C TYR A 290 36.18 32.74 -18.49
N GLY A 291 35.39 33.81 -18.66
CA GLY A 291 33.93 33.72 -18.75
C GLY A 291 33.19 33.37 -17.44
N VAL A 292 33.91 33.25 -16.32
CA VAL A 292 33.29 33.13 -14.98
C VAL A 292 32.80 34.51 -14.55
N ILE A 293 31.48 34.70 -14.46
CA ILE A 293 30.86 36.02 -14.23
C ILE A 293 31.32 36.65 -12.89
N HIS A 294 31.49 35.82 -11.87
CA HIS A 294 31.87 36.20 -10.51
C HIS A 294 32.96 35.24 -9.97
N PRO A 295 34.25 35.44 -10.30
CA PRO A 295 35.35 34.55 -9.96
C PRO A 295 35.93 34.77 -8.54
N TRP A 296 35.40 35.75 -7.81
CA TRP A 296 35.83 36.06 -6.44
C TRP A 296 35.34 35.01 -5.42
N ALA A 297 36.12 34.81 -4.36
CA ALA A 297 35.75 34.01 -3.20
C ALA A 297 35.50 34.90 -1.97
N PHE A 298 36.27 35.99 -1.85
CA PHE A 298 36.11 37.02 -0.83
C PHE A 298 35.97 38.40 -1.49
N TRP A 299 35.23 39.29 -0.83
CA TRP A 299 35.05 40.67 -1.28
C TRP A 299 35.22 41.60 -0.07
N GLN A 300 36.25 42.44 -0.11
CA GLN A 300 36.41 43.54 0.83
C GLN A 300 35.51 44.70 0.34
N TYR A 301 34.39 44.88 1.03
CA TYR A 301 33.28 45.73 0.60
C TYR A 301 33.29 47.14 1.21
N ALA A 302 34.10 47.37 2.25
CA ALA A 302 34.40 48.69 2.80
C ALA A 302 35.70 48.69 3.61
N SER A 303 36.28 49.87 3.82
CA SER A 303 37.43 50.12 4.73
C SER A 303 37.10 51.13 5.84
N THR A 304 35.81 51.36 6.06
CA THR A 304 35.26 52.32 7.05
C THR A 304 34.20 51.71 7.96
N LEU A 305 34.09 50.37 8.02
CA LEU A 305 33.15 49.70 8.91
C LEU A 305 33.46 50.05 10.37
N ARG A 306 32.42 50.25 11.17
CA ARG A 306 32.52 50.57 12.60
C ARG A 306 31.61 49.61 13.37
N LEU A 307 32.23 48.76 14.18
CA LEU A 307 31.52 47.80 15.03
C LEU A 307 31.44 48.32 16.47
N PRO A 308 30.26 48.40 17.11
CA PRO A 308 30.12 48.84 18.50
C PRO A 308 31.03 48.10 19.49
N SER A 309 31.26 46.80 19.26
CA SER A 309 32.15 45.98 20.09
C SER A 309 33.64 46.34 20.02
N TYR A 310 34.08 47.08 18.99
CA TYR A 310 35.47 47.48 18.79
C TYR A 310 35.63 49.01 18.93
N ASN A 311 36.36 49.45 19.97
CA ASN A 311 36.59 50.85 20.31
C ASN A 311 35.33 51.74 20.31
N SER A 312 34.18 51.15 20.71
CA SER A 312 32.86 51.80 20.70
C SER A 312 32.44 52.35 19.32
N GLY A 313 32.91 51.74 18.21
CA GLY A 313 32.63 52.18 16.85
C GLY A 313 33.41 53.44 16.41
N ASN A 314 34.44 53.88 17.14
CA ASN A 314 35.21 55.08 16.80
C ASN A 314 36.31 54.85 15.75
N ASN A 315 36.75 53.60 15.57
CA ASN A 315 37.80 53.23 14.64
C ASN A 315 37.23 52.47 13.44
N ASN A 316 37.83 52.71 12.28
CA ASN A 316 37.51 52.00 11.06
C ASN A 316 38.06 50.57 11.08
N LEU A 317 37.33 49.68 10.42
CA LEU A 317 37.66 48.29 10.15
C LEU A 317 37.45 48.03 8.67
N ASP A 318 38.28 47.16 8.12
CA ASP A 318 38.12 46.60 6.79
C ASP A 318 37.12 45.44 6.87
N ALA A 319 36.21 45.37 5.90
CA ALA A 319 34.98 44.61 6.01
C ALA A 319 34.81 43.65 4.84
N ASP A 320 34.65 42.37 5.15
CA ASP A 320 34.62 41.30 4.15
C ASP A 320 33.33 40.51 4.12
N VAL A 321 33.06 39.94 2.95
CA VAL A 321 32.03 38.93 2.74
C VAL A 321 32.61 37.77 1.91
N ALA A 322 32.24 36.54 2.24
CA ALA A 322 32.52 35.36 1.41
C ALA A 322 31.40 35.18 0.37
N ARG A 323 31.72 34.67 -0.82
CA ARG A 323 30.75 34.56 -1.94
C ARG A 323 29.54 33.66 -1.64
N GLY A 324 29.70 32.70 -0.74
CA GLY A 324 28.64 31.79 -0.28
C GLY A 324 28.53 31.73 1.24
N GLY A 325 27.82 30.69 1.72
CA GLY A 325 27.58 30.43 3.13
C GLY A 325 28.76 29.80 3.85
N ILE A 326 28.46 29.18 5.00
CA ILE A 326 29.49 28.59 5.86
C ILE A 326 30.15 27.37 5.23
N GLU A 327 29.47 26.66 4.32
CA GLU A 327 30.04 25.53 3.60
C GLU A 327 30.93 25.99 2.43
N PHE A 328 30.56 27.06 1.72
CA PHE A 328 31.46 27.73 0.79
C PHE A 328 32.74 28.22 1.49
N LEU A 329 32.63 28.85 2.67
CA LEU A 329 33.79 29.32 3.44
C LEU A 329 34.73 28.16 3.82
N LYS A 330 34.16 27.02 4.24
CA LYS A 330 34.95 25.81 4.58
C LYS A 330 35.68 25.21 3.37
N ASP A 331 35.26 25.49 2.14
CA ASP A 331 36.02 25.11 0.93
C ASP A 331 37.26 25.99 0.72
N GLN A 332 37.32 27.18 1.34
CA GLN A 332 38.48 28.09 1.30
C GLN A 332 39.48 27.82 2.43
N LEU A 333 39.30 26.73 3.18
CA LEU A 333 40.27 26.26 4.17
C LEU A 333 41.40 25.50 3.48
N VAL A 334 42.60 25.60 4.04
CA VAL A 334 43.74 24.78 3.65
C VAL A 334 43.35 23.29 3.74
N PRO A 335 43.49 22.50 2.65
CA PRO A 335 43.17 21.08 2.68
C PRO A 335 44.26 20.27 3.37
N ALA A 336 43.85 19.15 3.96
CA ALA A 336 44.75 18.11 4.45
C ALA A 336 45.28 17.29 3.27
N VAL A 337 46.53 17.53 2.89
CA VAL A 337 47.17 16.95 1.70
C VAL A 337 48.20 15.90 2.11
N TRP A 338 48.24 14.80 1.34
CA TRP A 338 49.27 13.78 1.45
C TRP A 338 50.59 14.25 0.79
N MET A 339 51.67 14.32 1.56
CA MET A 339 52.92 15.01 1.21
C MET A 339 54.14 14.08 1.01
N ASN A 340 54.14 12.87 1.55
CA ASN A 340 55.31 11.98 1.56
C ASN A 340 54.97 10.53 1.18
N ASP A 341 55.90 9.85 0.52
CA ASP A 341 55.73 8.47 0.02
C ASP A 341 56.40 7.41 0.92
N ILE A 342 56.73 7.77 2.17
CA ILE A 342 57.55 6.97 3.10
C ILE A 342 56.80 5.71 3.59
N SER A 343 55.48 5.82 3.78
CA SER A 343 54.61 4.76 4.27
C SER A 343 53.23 4.94 3.65
N GLY A 344 52.52 3.84 3.36
CA GLY A 344 51.12 3.90 2.95
C GLY A 344 50.13 4.05 4.13
N ASP A 345 50.58 3.96 5.38
CA ASP A 345 49.68 4.01 6.54
C ASP A 345 49.13 5.43 6.77
N TRP A 346 47.80 5.55 6.79
CA TRP A 346 47.06 6.79 7.09
C TRP A 346 47.49 7.40 8.44
N SER A 347 47.86 6.55 9.40
CA SER A 347 48.27 6.90 10.76
C SER A 347 49.68 7.51 10.83
N THR A 348 50.46 7.46 9.75
CA THR A 348 51.81 8.03 9.70
C THR A 348 51.73 9.55 9.60
N LEU A 349 51.88 10.22 10.75
CA LEU A 349 51.70 11.67 10.91
C LEU A 349 52.49 12.51 9.90
N THR A 350 53.75 12.15 9.64
CA THR A 350 54.63 12.85 8.70
C THR A 350 54.21 12.77 7.24
N ASN A 351 53.24 11.91 6.87
CA ASN A 351 52.68 11.87 5.53
C ASN A 351 51.74 13.05 5.24
N TRP A 352 51.29 13.79 6.27
CA TRP A 352 50.29 14.85 6.12
C TRP A 352 50.89 16.23 6.35
N ASN A 353 50.46 17.23 5.58
CA ASN A 353 50.78 18.64 5.88
C ASN A 353 50.29 19.06 7.29
N SER A 354 49.15 18.53 7.76
CA SER A 354 48.65 18.71 9.13
C SER A 354 49.55 18.10 10.21
N GLY A 355 50.37 17.10 9.86
CA GLY A 355 51.25 16.36 10.76
C GLY A 355 52.70 16.86 10.75
N GLN A 356 53.04 17.87 9.96
CA GLN A 356 54.35 18.51 10.01
C GLN A 356 54.49 19.38 11.26
N THR A 357 55.62 19.25 11.95
CA THR A 357 56.01 20.11 13.08
C THR A 357 56.07 21.57 12.63
N PRO A 358 55.26 22.47 13.22
CA PRO A 358 55.34 23.89 12.93
C PRO A 358 56.72 24.48 13.23
N ILE A 359 57.23 25.32 12.33
CA ILE A 359 58.44 26.11 12.55
C ILE A 359 58.03 27.42 13.21
N ALA A 360 58.55 27.74 14.40
CA ALA A 360 58.23 28.98 15.10
C ALA A 360 58.60 30.22 14.25
N PRO A 361 57.74 31.25 14.15
CA PRO A 361 58.09 32.45 13.40
C PRO A 361 59.32 33.14 13.97
N VAL A 362 60.20 33.56 13.07
CA VAL A 362 61.45 34.23 13.39
C VAL A 362 61.31 35.68 12.97
N GLN A 363 61.26 36.60 13.93
CA GLN A 363 61.19 38.02 13.61
C GLN A 363 62.53 38.54 13.11
N GLY A 364 62.49 39.48 12.18
CA GLY A 364 63.67 40.17 11.67
C GLY A 364 64.40 40.96 12.77
N PRO A 365 65.73 41.16 12.67
CA PRO A 365 66.48 42.00 13.59
C PRO A 365 65.88 43.42 13.67
N GLY A 366 65.64 43.90 14.89
CA GLY A 366 65.13 45.25 15.16
C GLY A 366 63.62 45.47 14.95
N GLN A 367 62.86 44.44 14.58
CA GLN A 367 61.40 44.51 14.48
C GLN A 367 60.74 44.75 15.86
N VAL A 368 59.52 45.29 15.86
CA VAL A 368 58.73 45.49 17.08
C VAL A 368 58.45 44.14 17.74
N ALA A 369 58.71 44.00 19.04
CA ALA A 369 58.53 42.73 19.74
C ALA A 369 57.08 42.20 19.62
N ARG A 370 56.93 40.90 19.32
CA ARG A 370 55.64 40.21 19.30
C ARG A 370 54.88 40.38 20.62
N VAL A 371 53.57 40.54 20.51
CA VAL A 371 52.66 40.71 21.65
C VAL A 371 51.89 39.41 21.89
N GLY A 372 51.64 39.08 23.16
CA GLY A 372 50.80 37.96 23.58
C GLY A 372 51.50 36.60 23.69
N THR A 373 50.72 35.59 24.09
CA THR A 373 51.22 34.22 24.30
C THR A 373 51.50 33.54 22.97
N PHE A 374 52.69 32.95 22.86
CA PHE A 374 53.15 32.24 21.68
C PHE A 374 52.62 30.80 21.65
N THR A 375 51.36 30.63 21.26
CA THR A 375 50.72 29.31 21.06
C THR A 375 50.79 28.93 19.59
N MET A 376 51.24 27.72 19.31
CA MET A 376 51.39 27.17 17.95
C MET A 376 50.40 26.03 17.72
N PRO A 377 49.87 25.85 16.50
CA PRO A 377 49.16 24.63 16.11
C PRO A 377 49.96 23.36 16.42
N THR A 378 49.33 22.29 16.84
CA THR A 378 50.00 20.98 16.98
C THR A 378 50.04 20.18 15.66
N PRO A 379 50.97 19.25 15.50
CA PRO A 379 50.83 18.17 14.50
C PRO A 379 49.59 17.31 14.78
N ARG A 380 48.82 16.95 13.74
CA ARG A 380 47.70 16.00 13.84
C ARG A 380 47.44 15.22 12.56
N LEU A 381 46.72 14.11 12.69
CA LEU A 381 46.10 13.41 11.55
C LEU A 381 44.84 14.14 11.06
N PRO A 382 44.44 13.98 9.80
CA PRO A 382 43.18 14.52 9.31
C PRO A 382 41.99 13.88 10.02
N GLY A 383 40.99 14.70 10.34
CA GLY A 383 39.80 14.28 11.08
C GLY A 383 40.03 13.78 12.49
N ALA A 384 41.23 14.00 13.05
CA ALA A 384 41.53 13.81 14.47
C ALA A 384 41.48 15.16 15.19
N SER A 385 41.06 15.14 16.46
CA SER A 385 40.92 16.33 17.30
C SER A 385 42.26 17.04 17.52
N GLY A 386 42.39 18.28 17.05
CA GLY A 386 43.51 19.16 17.41
C GLY A 386 43.77 20.34 16.46
N SER A 387 44.78 21.13 16.83
CA SER A 387 45.58 22.09 16.06
C SER A 387 44.99 23.22 15.20
N GLY A 388 43.69 23.23 14.87
CA GLY A 388 43.07 24.32 14.11
C GLY A 388 41.69 24.68 14.66
N VAL A 389 41.01 25.66 14.04
CA VAL A 389 39.67 26.12 14.48
C VAL A 389 38.58 25.04 14.37
N THR A 390 38.92 23.92 13.72
CA THR A 390 37.95 22.95 13.20
C THR A 390 37.98 21.60 13.92
N SER A 391 38.94 21.38 14.83
CA SER A 391 39.23 20.07 15.44
C SER A 391 39.34 18.89 14.44
N GLY A 392 39.69 19.16 13.18
CA GLY A 392 39.73 18.19 12.08
C GLY A 392 38.37 17.92 11.41
N GLN A 393 37.25 18.27 12.05
CA GLN A 393 35.90 17.95 11.57
C GLN A 393 35.51 18.70 10.28
N TYR A 394 36.23 19.78 9.93
CA TYR A 394 36.05 20.52 8.68
C TYR A 394 37.16 20.27 7.64
N ASP A 395 38.02 19.26 7.84
CA ASP A 395 39.09 18.94 6.90
C ASP A 395 38.54 18.48 5.55
N THR A 396 38.93 19.18 4.48
CA THR A 396 38.94 18.61 3.12
C THR A 396 40.24 17.82 2.97
N VAL A 397 40.13 16.50 2.80
CA VAL A 397 41.27 15.59 2.59
C VAL A 397 41.51 15.40 1.09
N ILE A 398 42.77 15.49 0.67
CA ILE A 398 43.22 15.21 -0.70
C ILE A 398 44.31 14.13 -0.65
N LEU A 399 43.99 12.94 -1.17
CA LEU A 399 44.94 11.85 -1.37
C LEU A 399 45.43 11.87 -2.82
N GLU A 400 46.56 12.55 -3.04
CA GLU A 400 47.14 12.62 -4.37
C GLU A 400 48.67 12.77 -4.38
N ARG A 401 49.33 11.90 -5.14
CA ARG A 401 50.77 11.89 -5.34
C ARG A 401 51.07 11.56 -6.80
N PRO A 402 51.03 12.56 -7.72
CA PRO A 402 50.85 12.31 -9.14
C PRO A 402 51.86 11.38 -9.83
N ASN A 403 53.05 11.24 -9.24
CA ASN A 403 54.17 10.49 -9.76
C ASN A 403 54.57 9.29 -8.88
N ALA A 404 53.84 9.00 -7.79
CA ALA A 404 54.22 8.00 -6.79
C ALA A 404 53.33 6.73 -6.79
N ASN A 405 52.07 6.82 -7.22
CA ASN A 405 51.11 5.70 -7.27
C ASN A 405 51.03 4.93 -5.95
N ILE A 406 50.76 5.62 -4.85
CA ILE A 406 50.77 5.03 -3.51
C ILE A 406 49.45 4.31 -3.20
N THR A 407 49.52 3.37 -2.25
CA THR A 407 48.35 2.75 -1.64
C THR A 407 48.23 3.22 -0.20
N VAL A 408 47.30 4.15 0.03
CA VAL A 408 46.95 4.64 1.36
C VAL A 408 46.10 3.58 2.06
N THR A 409 46.43 3.23 3.30
CA THR A 409 45.74 2.21 4.08
C THR A 409 45.32 2.75 5.45
N LEU A 410 44.03 2.64 5.76
CA LEU A 410 43.44 2.92 7.06
C LEU A 410 43.08 1.60 7.77
N SER A 411 44.00 1.12 8.59
CA SER A 411 43.93 -0.17 9.28
C SER A 411 43.27 -0.11 10.66
N ALA A 412 43.29 1.05 11.32
CA ALA A 412 42.72 1.27 12.64
C ALA A 412 42.36 2.76 12.85
N GLY A 413 41.80 3.10 14.01
CA GLY A 413 41.47 4.48 14.38
C GLY A 413 40.14 4.99 13.83
N THR A 414 39.73 6.18 14.27
CA THR A 414 38.49 6.84 13.85
C THR A 414 38.83 8.24 13.34
N HIS A 415 38.43 8.54 12.11
CA HIS A 415 38.71 9.80 11.43
C HIS A 415 37.39 10.44 10.98
N ASN A 416 37.11 11.64 11.46
CA ASN A 416 35.93 12.42 11.12
C ASN A 416 36.35 13.65 10.30
N ILE A 417 36.24 13.55 9.00
CA ILE A 417 36.63 14.58 8.02
C ILE A 417 35.38 15.17 7.35
N ARG A 418 35.52 16.32 6.70
CA ARG A 418 34.42 16.94 5.96
C ARG A 418 34.31 16.36 4.55
N LYS A 419 35.37 16.46 3.76
CA LYS A 419 35.40 16.02 2.34
C LYS A 419 36.59 15.12 2.06
N LEU A 420 36.47 14.26 1.04
CA LEU A 420 37.52 13.35 0.60
C LEU A 420 37.64 13.32 -0.94
N TYR A 421 38.75 13.82 -1.46
CA TYR A 421 39.11 13.72 -2.87
C TYR A 421 40.33 12.82 -2.99
N MET A 422 40.33 11.87 -3.92
CA MET A 422 41.43 10.92 -4.03
C MET A 422 41.67 10.38 -5.44
N ARG A 423 42.96 10.29 -5.77
CA ARG A 423 43.48 9.65 -7.00
C ARG A 423 44.33 8.43 -6.71
N GLU A 424 44.99 8.41 -5.54
CA GLU A 424 45.76 7.26 -5.06
C GLU A 424 44.82 6.12 -4.63
N THR A 425 45.33 4.90 -4.47
CA THR A 425 44.51 3.79 -3.98
C THR A 425 44.23 3.96 -2.48
N LEU A 426 42.98 3.76 -2.04
CA LEU A 426 42.59 3.82 -0.62
C LEU A 426 42.02 2.48 -0.14
N ASN A 427 42.68 1.85 0.83
CA ASN A 427 42.23 0.63 1.50
C ASN A 427 41.77 0.93 2.93
N ILE A 428 40.49 0.69 3.24
CA ILE A 428 39.92 0.78 4.58
C ILE A 428 39.72 -0.65 5.08
N THR A 429 40.64 -1.15 5.89
CA THR A 429 40.72 -2.57 6.29
C THR A 429 40.30 -2.85 7.73
N GLY A 430 40.28 -1.80 8.58
CA GLY A 430 39.88 -1.93 9.98
C GLY A 430 39.58 -0.62 10.71
N GLY A 431 40.00 0.53 10.18
CA GLY A 431 39.62 1.84 10.75
C GLY A 431 38.24 2.32 10.30
N ALA A 432 37.75 3.37 10.97
CA ALA A 432 36.49 4.04 10.67
C ALA A 432 36.73 5.43 10.06
N LEU A 433 36.30 5.62 8.82
CA LEU A 433 36.40 6.90 8.10
C LEU A 433 35.00 7.47 7.87
N THR A 434 34.76 8.65 8.42
CA THR A 434 33.48 9.37 8.26
C THR A 434 33.71 10.68 7.51
N VAL A 435 32.97 10.87 6.42
CA VAL A 435 32.94 12.06 5.56
C VAL A 435 31.62 12.79 5.83
N ASN A 436 31.67 13.76 6.74
CA ASN A 436 30.51 14.42 7.35
C ASN A 436 30.02 15.68 6.62
N TYR A 437 30.42 15.89 5.36
CA TYR A 437 29.82 16.92 4.51
C TYR A 437 28.48 16.48 3.93
N VAL A 438 27.44 17.29 4.18
CA VAL A 438 26.15 17.22 3.49
C VAL A 438 26.17 18.22 2.33
N PRO A 439 25.93 17.80 1.08
CA PRO A 439 25.90 18.69 -0.08
C PRO A 439 24.93 19.88 0.07
N SER A 440 25.44 21.08 -0.16
CA SER A 440 24.69 22.34 -0.20
C SER A 440 24.82 23.02 -1.58
N SER A 441 23.91 23.95 -1.89
CA SER A 441 23.89 24.66 -3.19
C SER A 441 24.97 25.73 -3.34
N ASP A 442 25.64 26.12 -2.26
CA ASP A 442 26.79 27.04 -2.25
C ASP A 442 28.15 26.31 -2.30
N SER A 443 28.16 24.98 -2.37
CA SER A 443 29.37 24.15 -2.30
C SER A 443 29.26 22.94 -3.26
N THR A 444 30.05 21.88 -3.07
CA THR A 444 30.15 20.74 -3.99
C THR A 444 28.98 19.76 -3.86
N THR A 445 28.58 19.11 -4.96
CA THR A 445 27.49 18.12 -5.00
C THR A 445 27.82 16.79 -4.30
N ASN A 446 29.12 16.49 -4.13
CA ASN A 446 29.63 15.28 -3.49
C ASN A 446 30.44 15.64 -2.23
N GLY A 447 30.43 14.73 -1.24
CA GLY A 447 31.33 14.77 -0.09
C GLY A 447 32.59 13.92 -0.29
N ALA A 448 32.50 12.85 -1.06
CA ALA A 448 33.66 12.09 -1.52
C ALA A 448 33.66 11.92 -3.04
N GLN A 449 34.85 11.92 -3.65
CA GLN A 449 35.06 11.58 -5.06
C GLN A 449 36.24 10.61 -5.19
N PHE A 450 35.98 9.46 -5.81
CA PHE A 450 36.95 8.41 -6.05
C PHE A 450 37.36 8.42 -7.52
N SER A 451 38.50 9.05 -7.81
CA SER A 451 39.19 9.01 -9.11
C SER A 451 40.30 7.96 -9.15
N GLY A 452 40.55 7.28 -8.02
CA GLY A 452 41.37 6.08 -7.91
C GLY A 452 40.60 4.89 -7.28
N PRO A 453 41.19 3.69 -7.22
CA PRO A 453 40.55 2.51 -6.64
C PRO A 453 40.36 2.63 -5.12
N VAL A 454 39.24 2.13 -4.62
CA VAL A 454 38.97 2.04 -3.17
C VAL A 454 38.61 0.62 -2.77
N THR A 455 39.07 0.16 -1.62
CA THR A 455 38.69 -1.12 -1.03
C THR A 455 38.20 -0.93 0.40
N LEU A 456 36.95 -1.27 0.69
CA LEU A 456 36.44 -1.48 2.06
C LEU A 456 36.49 -2.97 2.37
N SER A 457 37.11 -3.38 3.47
CA SER A 457 37.29 -4.80 3.81
C SER A 457 37.50 -5.01 5.32
N GLY A 458 37.55 -6.28 5.75
CA GLY A 458 37.78 -6.64 7.15
C GLY A 458 36.72 -6.06 8.08
N SER A 459 37.15 -5.40 9.14
CA SER A 459 36.28 -4.66 10.08
C SER A 459 36.18 -3.17 9.77
N GLY A 460 36.65 -2.73 8.59
CA GLY A 460 36.64 -1.32 8.20
C GLY A 460 35.24 -0.74 8.13
N SER A 461 35.12 0.57 8.38
CA SER A 461 33.87 1.31 8.26
C SER A 461 34.06 2.57 7.43
N PHE A 462 33.18 2.80 6.47
CA PHE A 462 33.13 4.02 5.67
C PHE A 462 31.74 4.64 5.72
N SER A 463 31.66 5.91 6.13
CA SER A 463 30.41 6.68 6.22
C SER A 463 30.50 7.95 5.38
N VAL A 464 29.55 8.19 4.50
CA VAL A 464 29.57 9.36 3.59
C VAL A 464 28.16 9.77 3.17
N HIS A 465 27.86 11.07 3.10
CA HIS A 465 26.57 11.51 2.54
C HIS A 465 26.44 11.16 1.05
N THR A 466 27.25 11.79 0.20
CA THR A 466 27.26 11.55 -1.25
C THR A 466 28.68 11.20 -1.70
N LEU A 467 28.84 10.01 -2.28
CA LEU A 467 30.05 9.56 -2.95
C LEU A 467 29.85 9.56 -4.47
N GLN A 468 30.86 10.02 -5.21
CA GLN A 468 31.01 9.78 -6.65
C GLN A 468 32.12 8.76 -6.91
N VAL A 469 31.84 7.75 -7.74
CA VAL A 469 32.85 6.82 -8.28
C VAL A 469 33.03 7.16 -9.75
N ASP A 470 34.21 7.66 -10.11
CA ASP A 470 34.48 8.16 -11.46
C ASP A 470 34.54 7.03 -12.50
N THR A 471 34.53 7.41 -13.77
CA THR A 471 34.62 6.46 -14.88
C THR A 471 35.91 5.64 -14.82
N ALA A 472 35.83 4.39 -15.28
CA ALA A 472 36.82 3.33 -15.13
C ALA A 472 37.21 2.92 -13.68
N GLN A 473 36.77 3.65 -12.65
CA GLN A 473 37.12 3.34 -11.26
C GLN A 473 36.20 2.26 -10.66
N THR A 474 36.74 1.58 -9.64
CA THR A 474 36.06 0.50 -8.94
C THR A 474 36.12 0.75 -7.43
N PHE A 475 34.95 0.76 -6.79
CA PHE A 475 34.85 0.64 -5.34
C PHE A 475 34.64 -0.83 -4.96
N THR A 476 35.64 -1.42 -4.33
CA THR A 476 35.66 -2.83 -3.93
C THR A 476 35.09 -2.99 -2.52
N LEU A 477 34.10 -3.86 -2.36
CA LEU A 477 33.53 -4.27 -1.07
C LEU A 477 33.97 -5.71 -0.77
N GLY A 478 35.02 -5.86 0.02
CA GLY A 478 35.55 -7.14 0.51
C GLY A 478 35.15 -7.48 1.95
N GLY A 479 34.32 -6.64 2.58
CA GLY A 479 33.98 -6.72 4.00
C GLY A 479 33.45 -5.39 4.52
N GLY A 480 33.34 -5.28 5.85
CA GLY A 480 33.11 -4.01 6.54
C GLY A 480 31.68 -3.46 6.52
N THR A 481 31.58 -2.21 6.97
CA THR A 481 30.30 -1.46 7.08
C THR A 481 30.33 -0.22 6.20
N LEU A 482 29.36 -0.10 5.30
CA LEU A 482 29.17 1.05 4.44
C LEU A 482 27.90 1.80 4.86
N THR A 483 28.06 3.04 5.32
CA THR A 483 26.96 3.93 5.70
C THR A 483 26.84 5.06 4.67
N LEU A 484 25.67 5.21 4.03
CA LEU A 484 25.51 6.20 2.95
C LEU A 484 24.12 6.87 2.89
N ASN A 485 24.05 8.02 2.22
CA ASN A 485 22.80 8.49 1.60
C ASN A 485 22.82 8.20 0.09
N ARG A 486 23.92 8.50 -0.62
CA ARG A 486 24.01 8.28 -2.07
C ARG A 486 25.39 7.86 -2.56
N ILE A 487 25.41 6.90 -3.49
CA ILE A 487 26.55 6.60 -4.38
C ILE A 487 26.12 6.88 -5.82
N ASN A 488 26.88 7.75 -6.48
CA ASN A 488 26.77 8.08 -7.90
C ASN A 488 27.86 7.31 -8.67
N LEU A 489 27.46 6.30 -9.43
CA LEU A 489 28.34 5.58 -10.34
C LEU A 489 28.40 6.33 -11.69
N MET A 490 29.55 6.89 -12.05
CA MET A 490 29.63 7.79 -13.20
C MET A 490 29.56 7.04 -14.54
N PRO A 491 28.72 7.48 -15.49
CA PRO A 491 28.55 6.80 -16.77
C PRO A 491 29.72 7.06 -17.72
N GLY A 492 30.07 6.06 -18.53
CA GLY A 492 31.15 6.17 -19.52
C GLY A 492 31.42 4.87 -20.28
N GLY A 493 32.37 4.89 -21.23
CA GLY A 493 32.74 3.68 -21.99
C GLY A 493 33.26 2.53 -21.10
N SER A 494 33.91 2.89 -20.00
CA SER A 494 34.05 2.06 -18.80
C SER A 494 33.38 2.84 -17.66
N PRO A 495 32.18 2.47 -17.20
CA PRO A 495 31.48 3.23 -16.16
C PRO A 495 32.09 2.95 -14.78
N GLY A 496 31.88 3.87 -13.84
CA GLY A 496 32.16 3.64 -12.43
C GLY A 496 31.34 2.47 -11.91
N ARG A 497 31.90 1.65 -11.02
CA ARG A 497 31.27 0.40 -10.58
C ARG A 497 31.61 0.02 -9.14
N ILE A 498 30.78 -0.84 -8.56
CA ILE A 498 31.09 -1.54 -7.30
C ILE A 498 31.49 -2.99 -7.63
N ALA A 499 32.52 -3.51 -6.98
CA ALA A 499 32.92 -4.91 -7.07
C ALA A 499 32.82 -5.56 -5.68
N MET A 500 31.90 -6.51 -5.50
CA MET A 500 31.77 -7.24 -4.24
C MET A 500 32.64 -8.49 -4.26
N THR A 501 33.71 -8.46 -3.47
CA THR A 501 34.63 -9.59 -3.26
C THR A 501 34.38 -10.30 -1.94
N GLY A 502 33.58 -9.70 -1.04
CA GLY A 502 33.12 -10.26 0.22
C GLY A 502 31.70 -9.79 0.58
N ASP A 503 31.27 -10.14 1.78
CA ASP A 503 29.97 -9.75 2.34
C ASP A 503 30.04 -8.33 2.94
N ALA A 504 28.94 -7.58 2.91
CA ALA A 504 28.92 -6.20 3.37
C ALA A 504 27.69 -5.86 4.22
N ILE A 505 27.90 -4.99 5.22
CA ILE A 505 26.84 -4.35 5.99
C ILE A 505 26.54 -3.00 5.37
N PHE A 506 25.26 -2.75 5.06
CA PHE A 506 24.77 -1.50 4.51
C PHE A 506 23.87 -0.81 5.53
N ASN A 507 24.20 0.45 5.83
CA ASN A 507 23.40 1.33 6.67
C ASN A 507 22.98 2.56 5.85
N ALA A 508 21.76 3.02 6.06
CA ALA A 508 21.39 4.38 5.69
C ALA A 508 21.92 5.40 6.70
N LEU A 509 22.19 6.62 6.24
CA LEU A 509 22.21 7.78 7.12
C LEU A 509 20.77 8.07 7.62
N SER A 510 20.65 8.65 8.80
CA SER A 510 19.37 8.74 9.53
C SER A 510 18.23 9.36 8.71
N ASN A 511 17.07 8.69 8.68
CA ASN A 511 15.82 9.14 8.05
C ASN A 511 15.84 9.30 6.52
N VAL A 512 16.78 8.67 5.81
CA VAL A 512 16.80 8.64 4.33
C VAL A 512 16.97 7.22 3.79
N THR A 513 16.49 6.96 2.57
CA THR A 513 16.87 5.76 1.82
C THR A 513 18.29 5.92 1.28
N ALA A 514 19.20 4.99 1.59
CA ALA A 514 20.47 4.89 0.90
C ALA A 514 20.26 4.52 -0.57
N ILE A 515 20.87 5.23 -1.51
CA ILE A 515 20.68 5.01 -2.96
C ILE A 515 22.03 4.73 -3.64
N ILE A 516 22.14 3.62 -4.37
CA ILE A 516 23.23 3.36 -5.31
C ILE A 516 22.66 3.50 -6.72
N ALA A 517 23.06 4.55 -7.44
CA ALA A 517 22.48 4.94 -8.73
C ALA A 517 23.54 5.42 -9.74
N ASN A 518 23.14 5.57 -11.00
CA ASN A 518 23.94 6.27 -12.00
C ASN A 518 24.09 7.77 -11.65
N GLY A 519 25.29 8.32 -11.83
CA GLY A 519 25.61 9.73 -11.58
C GLY A 519 25.23 10.70 -12.71
N GLY A 520 24.68 10.22 -13.82
CA GLY A 520 24.33 11.04 -14.98
C GLY A 520 23.80 10.22 -16.16
N ALA A 521 23.73 10.83 -17.34
CA ALA A 521 23.34 10.16 -18.58
C ALA A 521 24.52 9.46 -19.27
N GLY A 522 24.28 8.27 -19.83
CA GLY A 522 25.26 7.46 -20.56
C GLY A 522 25.17 5.98 -20.19
N SER A 523 26.21 5.20 -20.47
CA SER A 523 26.28 3.78 -20.08
C SER A 523 26.19 3.61 -18.57
N SER A 524 25.24 2.80 -18.11
CA SER A 524 25.00 2.58 -16.67
C SER A 524 26.20 1.96 -15.96
N GLY A 525 26.48 2.44 -14.75
CA GLY A 525 27.27 1.72 -13.75
C GLY A 525 26.54 0.47 -13.26
N PHE A 526 27.25 -0.39 -12.53
CA PHE A 526 26.75 -1.69 -12.07
C PHE A 526 27.46 -2.15 -10.78
N ILE A 527 26.90 -3.19 -10.15
CA ILE A 527 27.54 -3.94 -9.06
C ILE A 527 27.87 -5.34 -9.56
N ASN A 528 29.16 -5.70 -9.59
CA ASN A 528 29.62 -7.04 -9.92
C ASN A 528 29.78 -7.87 -8.64
N LEU A 529 29.11 -9.02 -8.57
CA LEU A 529 29.12 -9.92 -7.41
C LEU A 529 30.29 -10.94 -7.44
N GLY A 530 31.05 -10.97 -8.53
CA GLY A 530 32.31 -11.73 -8.63
C GLY A 530 32.14 -13.25 -8.78
N GLY A 531 31.02 -13.71 -9.33
CA GLY A 531 30.73 -15.14 -9.58
C GLY A 531 30.34 -15.93 -8.33
N ALA A 532 29.97 -15.24 -7.23
CA ALA A 532 29.68 -15.84 -5.95
C ALA A 532 28.36 -15.32 -5.35
N THR A 533 27.88 -16.00 -4.31
CA THR A 533 26.81 -15.49 -3.45
C THR A 533 27.38 -14.45 -2.49
N ARG A 534 26.75 -13.26 -2.41
CA ARG A 534 27.15 -12.16 -1.52
C ARG A 534 26.05 -11.83 -0.52
N VAL A 535 26.40 -11.69 0.74
CA VAL A 535 25.47 -11.22 1.76
C VAL A 535 25.35 -9.70 1.71
N PHE A 536 24.12 -9.24 1.53
CA PHE A 536 23.71 -7.84 1.72
C PHE A 536 23.00 -7.77 3.07
N ASN A 537 23.74 -7.43 4.12
CA ASN A 537 23.16 -7.22 5.45
C ASN A 537 22.69 -5.77 5.54
N VAL A 538 21.37 -5.55 5.38
CA VAL A 538 20.78 -4.21 5.41
C VAL A 538 20.18 -3.96 6.78
N SER A 539 20.79 -3.04 7.52
CA SER A 539 20.31 -2.61 8.83
C SER A 539 18.95 -1.92 8.72
N ASN A 540 18.11 -2.07 9.75
CA ASN A 540 16.81 -1.41 9.81
C ASN A 540 16.96 0.01 10.36
N GLY A 541 16.79 1.00 9.49
CA GLY A 541 16.69 2.41 9.82
C GLY A 541 15.25 2.80 10.16
N THR A 542 14.87 4.01 9.73
CA THR A 542 13.57 4.64 9.99
C THR A 542 12.75 4.88 8.71
N SER A 543 13.26 4.48 7.55
CA SER A 543 12.61 4.66 6.24
C SER A 543 12.01 3.34 5.75
N ASP A 544 10.90 3.40 4.99
CA ASP A 544 10.26 2.20 4.42
C ASP A 544 11.19 1.38 3.51
N VAL A 545 12.18 2.06 2.93
CA VAL A 545 13.30 1.48 2.17
C VAL A 545 14.60 2.01 2.75
N ASP A 546 15.45 1.11 3.26
CA ASP A 546 16.75 1.47 3.83
C ASP A 546 17.82 1.56 2.74
N LEU A 547 17.81 0.65 1.77
CA LEU A 547 18.74 0.62 0.63
C LEU A 547 17.99 0.41 -0.68
N SER A 548 18.16 1.32 -1.65
CA SER A 548 17.76 1.17 -3.05
C SER A 548 18.99 0.96 -3.92
N ILE A 549 18.97 -0.11 -4.71
CA ILE A 549 19.95 -0.36 -5.76
C ILE A 549 19.27 -0.12 -7.11
N ASP A 550 19.65 0.99 -7.72
CA ASP A 550 19.06 1.53 -8.95
C ASP A 550 20.02 1.36 -10.15
N VAL A 551 20.95 0.39 -10.03
CA VAL A 551 21.90 -0.06 -11.05
C VAL A 551 21.91 -1.60 -11.12
N PRO A 552 22.24 -2.21 -12.27
CA PRO A 552 22.27 -3.66 -12.39
C PRO A 552 23.23 -4.35 -11.42
N LEU A 553 22.73 -5.41 -10.79
CA LEU A 553 23.50 -6.49 -10.19
C LEU A 553 23.86 -7.52 -11.28
N TYR A 554 25.12 -7.96 -11.28
CA TYR A 554 25.69 -8.82 -12.31
C TYR A 554 26.61 -9.90 -11.72
N ASN A 555 26.64 -11.08 -12.36
CA ASN A 555 27.62 -12.16 -12.16
C ASN A 555 27.69 -12.65 -10.71
N GLY A 556 26.67 -13.39 -10.28
CA GLY A 556 26.61 -13.99 -8.95
C GLY A 556 25.19 -14.09 -8.38
N ALA A 557 25.10 -14.20 -7.06
CA ALA A 557 23.87 -14.29 -6.28
C ALA A 557 23.89 -13.32 -5.09
N ILE A 558 22.71 -12.97 -4.57
CA ILE A 558 22.59 -12.19 -3.32
C ILE A 558 21.87 -12.97 -2.22
N THR A 559 22.32 -12.79 -0.98
CA THR A 559 21.59 -13.19 0.23
C THR A 559 21.25 -11.94 1.03
N LYS A 560 19.98 -11.54 1.02
CA LYS A 560 19.47 -10.42 1.82
C LYS A 560 19.30 -10.86 3.27
N THR A 561 20.04 -10.21 4.17
CA THR A 561 19.94 -10.35 5.63
C THR A 561 19.76 -8.97 6.28
N GLY A 562 19.72 -8.92 7.61
CA GLY A 562 19.38 -7.71 8.37
C GLY A 562 17.87 -7.39 8.29
N ALA A 563 17.37 -6.69 9.30
CA ALA A 563 15.93 -6.44 9.44
C ALA A 563 15.38 -5.40 8.44
N GLY A 564 16.23 -4.58 7.83
CA GLY A 564 15.82 -3.49 6.94
C GLY A 564 15.30 -3.94 5.57
N THR A 565 14.83 -2.97 4.78
CA THR A 565 14.29 -3.16 3.44
C THR A 565 15.34 -2.85 2.36
N LEU A 566 15.62 -3.84 1.51
CA LEU A 566 16.36 -3.67 0.25
C LEU A 566 15.37 -3.51 -0.91
N ARG A 567 15.54 -2.51 -1.77
CA ARG A 567 14.80 -2.34 -3.02
C ARG A 567 15.72 -2.48 -4.23
N LEU A 568 15.29 -3.25 -5.23
CA LEU A 568 15.95 -3.40 -6.52
C LEU A 568 15.06 -2.78 -7.60
N THR A 569 15.58 -1.81 -8.36
CA THR A 569 14.80 -1.12 -9.42
C THR A 569 15.36 -1.32 -10.84
N ALA A 570 16.61 -1.79 -10.95
CA ALA A 570 17.24 -2.11 -12.23
C ALA A 570 16.86 -3.51 -12.76
N ILE A 571 17.10 -3.73 -14.06
CA ILE A 571 17.16 -5.09 -14.62
C ILE A 571 18.45 -5.73 -14.10
N ASN A 572 18.31 -6.87 -13.43
CA ASN A 572 19.45 -7.62 -12.91
C ASN A 572 19.73 -8.84 -13.79
N THR A 573 21.00 -9.24 -13.88
CA THR A 573 21.45 -10.39 -14.68
C THR A 573 22.10 -11.48 -13.83
N ASN A 574 21.80 -11.47 -12.53
CA ASN A 574 22.16 -12.53 -11.58
C ASN A 574 21.58 -13.88 -12.02
N ASP A 575 22.45 -14.84 -12.24
CA ASP A 575 22.15 -16.19 -12.74
C ASP A 575 22.17 -17.25 -11.62
N LEU A 576 22.94 -17.02 -10.55
CA LEU A 576 23.02 -17.92 -9.39
C LEU A 576 21.87 -17.75 -8.38
N GLY A 577 21.05 -16.71 -8.52
CA GLY A 577 19.79 -16.53 -7.76
C GLY A 577 19.81 -15.49 -6.64
N THR A 578 18.74 -15.48 -5.85
CA THR A 578 18.48 -14.51 -4.77
C THR A 578 17.88 -15.21 -3.57
N THR A 579 18.44 -15.02 -2.38
CA THR A 579 17.89 -15.56 -1.12
C THR A 579 17.49 -14.41 -0.19
N VAL A 580 16.29 -14.44 0.37
CA VAL A 580 15.80 -13.50 1.38
C VAL A 580 15.71 -14.24 2.71
N SER A 581 16.64 -13.97 3.63
CA SER A 581 16.72 -14.65 4.93
C SER A 581 16.29 -13.77 6.10
N ALA A 582 16.27 -12.43 5.95
CA ALA A 582 15.71 -11.52 6.93
C ALA A 582 15.31 -10.17 6.30
N GLY A 583 14.32 -9.51 6.91
CA GLY A 583 13.81 -8.21 6.47
C GLY A 583 13.07 -8.31 5.12
N ARG A 584 12.90 -7.18 4.43
CA ARG A 584 12.16 -7.11 3.17
C ARG A 584 13.10 -6.99 1.96
N LEU A 585 12.75 -7.68 0.86
CA LEU A 585 13.26 -7.43 -0.48
C LEU A 585 12.11 -6.95 -1.36
N LEU A 586 12.21 -5.72 -1.86
CA LEU A 586 11.28 -5.11 -2.80
C LEU A 586 11.84 -5.20 -4.22
N VAL A 587 11.15 -5.96 -5.07
CA VAL A 587 11.45 -6.06 -6.50
C VAL A 587 10.58 -5.05 -7.23
N ASN A 588 11.17 -3.93 -7.63
CA ASN A 588 10.48 -2.75 -8.18
C ASN A 588 11.02 -2.35 -9.57
N ASN A 589 11.56 -3.31 -10.32
CA ASN A 589 11.98 -3.10 -11.70
C ASN A 589 10.79 -2.84 -12.62
N THR A 590 10.91 -1.87 -13.53
CA THR A 590 9.85 -1.52 -14.50
C THR A 590 9.89 -2.35 -15.78
N THR A 591 11.02 -3.02 -16.04
CA THR A 591 11.26 -3.87 -17.22
C THR A 591 12.15 -5.06 -16.82
N GLY A 592 12.18 -6.12 -17.63
CA GLY A 592 13.05 -7.29 -17.40
C GLY A 592 12.77 -8.06 -16.10
N SER A 593 13.80 -8.63 -15.48
CA SER A 593 13.73 -9.27 -14.15
C SER A 593 14.52 -8.47 -13.12
N GLY A 594 13.90 -8.14 -11.98
CA GLY A 594 14.55 -7.42 -10.89
C GLY A 594 15.38 -8.32 -9.96
N THR A 595 15.41 -9.62 -10.18
CA THR A 595 16.24 -10.59 -9.43
C THR A 595 17.15 -11.43 -10.33
N GLY A 596 17.12 -11.19 -11.64
CA GLY A 596 17.83 -12.01 -12.64
C GLY A 596 17.07 -13.28 -13.04
N THR A 597 17.79 -14.26 -13.57
CA THR A 597 17.25 -15.53 -14.06
C THR A 597 17.34 -16.66 -13.04
N GLY A 598 18.24 -16.55 -12.06
CA GLY A 598 18.36 -17.54 -10.99
C GLY A 598 17.17 -17.55 -10.04
N ASN A 599 16.97 -18.67 -9.35
CA ASN A 599 15.83 -18.88 -8.45
C ASN A 599 15.81 -17.87 -7.27
N VAL A 600 14.61 -17.54 -6.81
CA VAL A 600 14.38 -16.68 -5.65
C VAL A 600 13.87 -17.54 -4.48
N THR A 601 14.61 -17.60 -3.38
CA THR A 601 14.24 -18.34 -2.18
C THR A 601 13.92 -17.39 -1.03
N VAL A 602 12.75 -17.51 -0.43
CA VAL A 602 12.35 -16.73 0.77
C VAL A 602 12.31 -17.67 1.97
N ASN A 603 13.20 -17.44 2.93
CA ASN A 603 13.33 -18.25 4.15
C ASN A 603 12.54 -17.65 5.31
N SER A 604 12.48 -18.39 6.43
CA SER A 604 11.83 -17.94 7.66
C SER A 604 12.36 -16.58 8.13
N GLY A 605 11.46 -15.60 8.31
CA GLY A 605 11.81 -14.22 8.68
C GLY A 605 12.17 -13.29 7.51
N GLY A 606 12.20 -13.79 6.28
CA GLY A 606 12.32 -13.01 5.06
C GLY A 606 10.97 -12.69 4.42
N THR A 607 10.85 -11.48 3.85
CA THR A 607 9.68 -11.04 3.07
C THR A 607 10.09 -10.61 1.67
N LEU A 608 9.53 -11.24 0.63
CA LEU A 608 9.63 -10.79 -0.76
C LEU A 608 8.42 -9.92 -1.12
N GLY A 609 8.62 -8.83 -1.83
CA GLY A 609 7.55 -7.93 -2.27
C GLY A 609 7.93 -7.04 -3.44
N GLY A 610 7.25 -5.92 -3.57
CA GLY A 610 7.42 -4.98 -4.68
C GLY A 610 6.45 -5.18 -5.84
N THR A 611 6.58 -4.35 -6.87
CA THR A 611 5.63 -4.26 -8.01
C THR A 611 6.23 -4.65 -9.36
N GLY A 612 7.41 -5.28 -9.35
CA GLY A 612 8.18 -5.60 -10.54
C GLY A 612 7.94 -7.01 -11.07
N THR A 613 8.93 -7.51 -11.80
CA THR A 613 8.88 -8.81 -12.47
C THR A 613 10.06 -9.68 -12.05
N ILE A 614 9.80 -10.96 -11.78
CA ILE A 614 10.77 -11.98 -11.40
C ILE A 614 10.75 -13.10 -12.45
N ALA A 615 11.90 -13.38 -13.07
CA ALA A 615 12.02 -14.45 -14.07
C ALA A 615 12.26 -15.83 -13.46
N GLY A 616 13.18 -15.94 -12.49
CA GLY A 616 13.50 -17.21 -11.83
C GLY A 616 12.34 -17.77 -10.99
N THR A 617 12.38 -19.06 -10.68
CA THR A 617 11.36 -19.70 -9.84
C THR A 617 11.37 -19.12 -8.43
N VAL A 618 10.20 -18.70 -7.94
CA VAL A 618 10.03 -18.21 -6.56
C VAL A 618 9.60 -19.35 -5.64
N THR A 619 10.42 -19.64 -4.64
CA THR A 619 10.13 -20.59 -3.56
C THR A 619 9.98 -19.81 -2.26
N VAL A 620 8.78 -19.83 -1.67
CA VAL A 620 8.51 -19.26 -0.34
C VAL A 620 8.47 -20.41 0.66
N ASN A 621 9.53 -20.58 1.45
CA ASN A 621 9.63 -21.63 2.46
C ASN A 621 8.70 -21.34 3.66
N SER A 622 8.47 -22.36 4.50
CA SER A 622 7.73 -22.18 5.75
C SER A 622 8.35 -21.07 6.62
N GLY A 623 7.50 -20.18 7.15
CA GLY A 623 7.90 -18.97 7.88
C GLY A 623 8.39 -17.80 7.01
N GLY A 624 8.59 -17.99 5.70
CA GLY A 624 8.85 -16.89 4.75
C GLY A 624 7.54 -16.27 4.24
N THR A 625 7.62 -15.04 3.75
CA THR A 625 6.44 -14.28 3.28
C THR A 625 6.62 -13.74 1.87
N ILE A 626 5.57 -13.82 1.05
CA ILE A 626 5.42 -13.02 -0.17
C ILE A 626 4.30 -12.00 0.02
N SER A 627 4.59 -10.73 -0.26
CA SER A 627 3.72 -9.57 -0.03
C SER A 627 3.94 -8.56 -1.15
N PRO A 628 3.11 -8.57 -2.22
CA PRO A 628 3.19 -7.62 -3.31
C PRO A 628 3.25 -6.16 -2.84
N GLY A 629 3.87 -5.31 -3.67
CA GLY A 629 3.99 -3.88 -3.42
C GLY A 629 4.74 -3.48 -2.14
N VAL A 630 4.32 -2.36 -1.58
CA VAL A 630 4.68 -1.84 -0.23
C VAL A 630 3.42 -1.61 0.58
N SER A 631 2.40 -1.08 -0.10
CA SER A 631 0.98 -1.40 0.03
C SER A 631 0.50 -1.91 -1.35
N ILE A 632 -0.82 -2.00 -1.61
CA ILE A 632 -1.49 -2.44 -2.85
C ILE A 632 -0.58 -2.41 -4.09
N GLY A 633 -0.13 -3.59 -4.52
CA GLY A 633 0.79 -3.76 -5.64
C GLY A 633 0.57 -5.04 -6.43
N THR A 634 1.16 -5.09 -7.63
CA THR A 634 1.15 -6.29 -8.48
C THR A 634 2.57 -6.80 -8.66
N LEU A 635 2.87 -8.00 -8.16
CA LEU A 635 4.16 -8.67 -8.37
C LEU A 635 4.00 -9.72 -9.47
N THR A 636 4.86 -9.65 -10.49
CA THR A 636 4.79 -10.52 -11.67
C THR A 636 5.85 -11.61 -11.62
N LEU A 637 5.45 -12.86 -11.84
CA LEU A 637 6.28 -14.05 -11.88
C LEU A 637 6.24 -14.64 -13.30
N ASN A 638 7.37 -15.05 -13.85
CA ASN A 638 7.42 -15.73 -15.16
C ASN A 638 7.61 -17.24 -15.07
N SER A 639 7.85 -17.77 -13.87
CA SER A 639 8.04 -19.20 -13.61
C SER A 639 7.06 -19.65 -12.50
N PRO A 640 6.41 -20.83 -12.63
CA PRO A 640 5.51 -21.36 -11.61
C PRO A 640 6.16 -21.41 -10.22
N PRO A 641 5.55 -20.81 -9.18
CA PRO A 641 6.15 -20.73 -7.85
C PRO A 641 5.92 -22.00 -7.01
N VAL A 642 6.60 -22.04 -5.86
CA VAL A 642 6.39 -23.02 -4.79
C VAL A 642 6.09 -22.25 -3.50
N PHE A 643 4.82 -22.23 -3.08
CA PHE A 643 4.39 -21.50 -1.87
C PHE A 643 4.11 -22.45 -0.70
N ASN A 644 5.04 -22.49 0.27
CA ASN A 644 4.90 -23.21 1.54
C ASN A 644 4.77 -22.27 2.76
N GLY A 645 5.10 -20.98 2.59
CA GLY A 645 5.01 -19.95 3.62
C GLY A 645 3.71 -19.13 3.57
N THR A 646 3.82 -17.83 3.86
CA THR A 646 2.68 -16.90 3.91
C THR A 646 2.57 -16.10 2.62
N ASN A 647 1.38 -16.11 2.03
CA ASN A 647 0.96 -15.21 0.97
C ASN A 647 0.18 -14.07 1.63
N PHE A 648 0.85 -12.96 1.92
CA PHE A 648 0.23 -11.79 2.53
C PHE A 648 -0.29 -10.86 1.44
N MET A 649 -1.56 -10.49 1.54
CA MET A 649 -2.24 -9.63 0.56
C MET A 649 -3.00 -8.52 1.28
N GLU A 650 -2.76 -7.28 0.89
CA GLU A 650 -3.62 -6.16 1.26
C GLU A 650 -4.83 -6.06 0.31
N ILE A 651 -5.96 -5.63 0.85
CA ILE A 651 -7.16 -5.27 0.09
C ILE A 651 -7.66 -3.89 0.54
N ASN A 652 -8.24 -3.14 -0.39
CA ASN A 652 -8.75 -1.80 -0.14
C ASN A 652 -10.05 -1.53 -0.90
N ARG A 653 -11.11 -1.26 -0.15
CA ARG A 653 -12.35 -0.68 -0.68
C ARG A 653 -12.17 0.82 -0.98
N ASN A 654 -11.70 1.14 -2.18
CA ASN A 654 -11.41 2.51 -2.60
C ASN A 654 -12.59 3.22 -3.28
N GLY A 655 -13.77 3.26 -2.63
CA GLY A 655 -14.93 4.06 -3.09
C GLY A 655 -15.49 3.74 -4.49
N GLY A 656 -15.09 2.62 -5.08
CA GLY A 656 -15.36 2.23 -6.47
C GLY A 656 -14.97 0.76 -6.67
N SER A 657 -14.18 0.44 -7.69
CA SER A 657 -13.63 -0.91 -7.87
C SER A 657 -12.75 -1.32 -6.68
N PRO A 658 -12.97 -2.49 -6.07
CA PRO A 658 -12.10 -2.97 -4.99
C PRO A 658 -10.67 -3.21 -5.49
N LEU A 659 -9.68 -2.80 -4.70
CA LEU A 659 -8.26 -2.97 -5.00
C LEU A 659 -7.67 -4.09 -4.14
N ALA A 660 -6.68 -4.80 -4.68
CA ALA A 660 -6.01 -5.90 -4.01
C ALA A 660 -4.53 -5.96 -4.39
N ASP A 661 -3.69 -6.40 -3.46
CA ASP A 661 -2.40 -7.02 -3.78
C ASP A 661 -2.63 -8.22 -4.70
N LYS A 662 -1.77 -8.33 -5.71
CA LYS A 662 -1.92 -9.29 -6.80
C LYS A 662 -0.61 -9.97 -7.15
N ILE A 663 -0.62 -11.30 -7.20
CA ILE A 663 0.43 -12.09 -7.84
C ILE A 663 -0.03 -12.48 -9.25
N VAL A 664 0.75 -12.10 -10.26
CA VAL A 664 0.54 -12.47 -11.65
C VAL A 664 1.55 -13.55 -12.04
N LEU A 665 1.10 -14.65 -12.62
CA LEU A 665 1.95 -15.65 -13.27
C LEU A 665 1.73 -15.58 -14.79
N THR A 666 2.80 -15.30 -15.54
CA THR A 666 2.70 -15.10 -17.00
C THR A 666 2.71 -16.39 -17.82
N SER A 667 3.17 -17.52 -17.24
CA SER A 667 3.21 -18.82 -17.91
C SER A 667 3.10 -19.99 -16.92
N GLY A 668 2.41 -21.06 -17.33
CA GLY A 668 2.17 -22.25 -16.51
C GLY A 668 1.06 -22.11 -15.45
N ALA A 669 0.97 -23.10 -14.58
CA ALA A 669 -0.02 -23.14 -13.50
C ALA A 669 0.50 -22.47 -12.22
N LEU A 670 -0.32 -21.64 -11.58
CA LEU A 670 -0.01 -21.06 -10.28
C LEU A 670 -0.32 -22.09 -9.19
N ASN A 671 0.71 -22.74 -8.68
CA ASN A 671 0.62 -23.68 -7.56
C ASN A 671 0.71 -22.92 -6.23
N TYR A 672 -0.44 -22.68 -5.59
CA TYR A 672 -0.51 -21.99 -4.29
C TYR A 672 -0.69 -22.95 -3.12
N GLY A 673 -0.15 -22.56 -1.98
CA GLY A 673 -0.12 -23.37 -0.75
C GLY A 673 0.34 -22.56 0.45
N GLY A 674 0.57 -23.26 1.57
CA GLY A 674 0.91 -22.62 2.84
C GLY A 674 -0.28 -21.85 3.41
N THR A 675 -0.05 -20.59 3.81
CA THR A 675 -1.10 -19.72 4.38
C THR A 675 -1.46 -18.58 3.43
N LEU A 676 -2.75 -18.34 3.22
CA LEU A 676 -3.26 -17.06 2.68
C LEU A 676 -3.59 -16.14 3.85
N MET A 677 -3.01 -14.95 3.90
CA MET A 677 -3.31 -13.94 4.93
C MET A 677 -3.71 -12.64 4.25
N VAL A 678 -4.94 -12.18 4.49
CA VAL A 678 -5.50 -10.98 3.86
C VAL A 678 -5.73 -9.90 4.91
N SER A 679 -5.33 -8.66 4.62
CA SER A 679 -5.52 -7.48 5.48
C SER A 679 -6.35 -6.43 4.75
N ASN A 680 -7.42 -5.92 5.38
CA ASN A 680 -8.14 -4.76 4.83
C ASN A 680 -7.53 -3.46 5.37
N ILE A 681 -6.94 -2.68 4.48
CA ILE A 681 -6.38 -1.35 4.78
C ILE A 681 -7.35 -0.21 4.43
N GLY A 682 -8.49 -0.53 3.82
CA GLY A 682 -9.50 0.42 3.36
C GLY A 682 -10.69 0.57 4.30
N ALA A 683 -11.78 1.10 3.76
CA ALA A 683 -13.06 1.17 4.45
C ALA A 683 -13.67 -0.23 4.69
N SER A 684 -14.67 -0.32 5.59
CA SER A 684 -15.38 -1.57 5.89
C SER A 684 -15.98 -2.20 4.63
N LEU A 685 -15.83 -3.52 4.51
CA LEU A 685 -16.26 -4.31 3.35
C LEU A 685 -17.79 -4.45 3.28
N ILE A 686 -18.34 -4.63 2.07
CA ILE A 686 -19.75 -5.03 1.86
C ILE A 686 -19.85 -6.24 0.94
N GLY A 687 -21.00 -6.89 1.00
CA GLY A 687 -21.41 -7.92 0.05
C GLY A 687 -21.32 -7.50 -1.41
N GLY A 688 -20.83 -8.40 -2.25
CA GLY A 688 -20.60 -8.21 -3.69
C GLY A 688 -19.18 -7.77 -4.05
N GLU A 689 -18.34 -7.39 -3.08
CA GLU A 689 -16.95 -6.98 -3.36
C GLU A 689 -16.07 -8.18 -3.75
N VAL A 690 -15.42 -8.10 -4.91
CA VAL A 690 -14.51 -9.13 -5.44
C VAL A 690 -13.08 -8.58 -5.50
N PHE A 691 -12.12 -9.36 -4.99
CA PHE A 691 -10.70 -9.00 -4.93
C PHE A 691 -9.87 -10.03 -5.71
N THR A 692 -9.11 -9.58 -6.71
CA THR A 692 -8.25 -10.44 -7.53
C THR A 692 -6.85 -10.53 -6.94
N ASN A 693 -6.62 -11.49 -6.04
CA ASN A 693 -5.31 -11.72 -5.44
C ASN A 693 -4.34 -12.49 -6.35
N PHE A 694 -4.86 -13.27 -7.29
CA PHE A 694 -4.05 -14.08 -8.19
C PHE A 694 -4.53 -13.95 -9.64
N SER A 695 -3.61 -14.14 -10.59
CA SER A 695 -3.93 -14.14 -12.03
C SER A 695 -2.92 -15.00 -12.77
N ALA A 696 -3.41 -16.07 -13.38
CA ALA A 696 -2.62 -17.07 -14.10
C ALA A 696 -3.46 -17.68 -15.22
N THR A 697 -2.86 -18.50 -16.09
CA THR A 697 -3.60 -19.27 -17.10
C THR A 697 -4.36 -20.46 -16.50
N SER A 698 -3.86 -20.97 -15.37
CA SER A 698 -4.46 -22.07 -14.61
C SER A 698 -4.00 -22.01 -13.14
N PHE A 699 -4.80 -22.60 -12.27
CA PHE A 699 -4.63 -22.57 -10.82
C PHE A 699 -4.52 -23.99 -10.28
N SER A 700 -3.67 -24.21 -9.28
CA SER A 700 -3.50 -25.51 -8.64
C SER A 700 -3.05 -25.37 -7.19
N GLY A 701 -3.22 -26.43 -6.41
CA GLY A 701 -2.91 -26.43 -4.98
C GLY A 701 -4.07 -25.94 -4.10
N ALA A 702 -3.78 -25.80 -2.82
CA ALA A 702 -4.74 -25.43 -1.78
C ALA A 702 -4.00 -24.78 -0.60
N PHE A 703 -4.55 -23.69 -0.06
CA PHE A 703 -4.05 -23.13 1.19
C PHE A 703 -4.37 -24.08 2.36
N THR A 704 -3.37 -24.36 3.19
CA THR A 704 -3.52 -25.12 4.43
C THR A 704 -4.26 -24.30 5.49
N THR A 705 -4.06 -22.98 5.46
CA THR A 705 -4.70 -22.03 6.39
C THR A 705 -5.07 -20.76 5.63
N THR A 706 -6.23 -20.20 5.94
CA THR A 706 -6.73 -18.96 5.34
C THR A 706 -7.16 -18.00 6.44
N ILE A 707 -6.49 -16.86 6.55
CA ILE A 707 -6.72 -15.80 7.55
C ILE A 707 -7.23 -14.58 6.78
N LEU A 708 -8.51 -14.24 6.99
CA LEU A 708 -9.19 -13.16 6.27
C LEU A 708 -9.68 -12.09 7.27
N PRO A 709 -9.83 -10.83 6.85
CA PRO A 709 -10.29 -9.79 7.76
C PRO A 709 -11.76 -10.03 8.15
N PRO A 710 -12.16 -9.64 9.36
CA PRO A 710 -13.49 -9.92 9.88
C PRO A 710 -14.58 -9.22 9.08
N LEU A 711 -15.72 -9.89 8.93
CA LEU A 711 -16.92 -9.39 8.27
C LEU A 711 -18.05 -9.17 9.29
N THR A 712 -19.11 -8.47 8.88
CA THR A 712 -20.35 -8.35 9.67
C THR A 712 -21.15 -9.65 9.61
N SER A 713 -22.05 -9.87 10.57
CA SER A 713 -22.75 -11.16 10.76
C SER A 713 -23.69 -11.62 9.63
N ALA A 714 -23.92 -10.78 8.62
CA ALA A 714 -24.72 -11.11 7.43
C ALA A 714 -23.86 -11.41 6.18
N LEU A 715 -22.53 -11.39 6.33
CA LEU A 715 -21.57 -11.56 5.26
C LEU A 715 -20.60 -12.71 5.58
N ASN A 716 -20.20 -13.45 4.55
CA ASN A 716 -19.18 -14.49 4.65
C ASN A 716 -18.12 -14.31 3.55
N TRP A 717 -16.98 -14.98 3.69
CA TRP A 717 -15.98 -15.02 2.62
C TRP A 717 -16.24 -16.21 1.70
N HIS A 718 -16.23 -15.97 0.39
CA HIS A 718 -16.20 -17.01 -0.62
C HIS A 718 -14.79 -17.09 -1.25
N THR A 719 -14.11 -18.21 -1.03
CA THR A 719 -12.74 -18.45 -1.50
C THR A 719 -12.64 -19.55 -2.57
N GLY A 720 -13.75 -20.17 -2.97
CA GLY A 720 -13.75 -21.23 -3.99
C GLY A 720 -13.21 -20.77 -5.35
N ARG A 721 -13.43 -19.49 -5.67
CA ARG A 721 -12.93 -18.81 -6.87
C ARG A 721 -11.42 -18.71 -7.01
N LEU A 722 -10.64 -18.91 -5.93
CA LEU A 722 -9.17 -18.99 -5.99
C LEU A 722 -8.70 -20.07 -6.97
N ALA A 723 -9.45 -21.17 -7.09
CA ALA A 723 -9.14 -22.29 -7.99
C ALA A 723 -9.61 -22.08 -9.44
N THR A 724 -10.42 -21.05 -9.72
CA THR A 724 -11.02 -20.83 -11.05
C THR A 724 -10.55 -19.54 -11.72
N ASP A 725 -10.48 -18.43 -10.97
CA ASP A 725 -10.11 -17.11 -11.50
C ASP A 725 -9.15 -16.32 -10.59
N GLY A 726 -8.73 -16.90 -9.46
CA GLY A 726 -7.78 -16.28 -8.53
C GLY A 726 -8.39 -15.20 -7.63
N THR A 727 -9.72 -15.10 -7.55
CA THR A 727 -10.41 -14.11 -6.72
C THR A 727 -10.94 -14.65 -5.39
N ILE A 728 -11.13 -13.75 -4.43
CA ILE A 728 -11.98 -13.94 -3.25
C ILE A 728 -13.16 -12.95 -3.33
N ARG A 729 -14.34 -13.33 -2.83
CA ARG A 729 -15.54 -12.49 -2.79
C ARG A 729 -16.08 -12.33 -1.37
N VAL A 730 -16.48 -11.11 -1.01
CA VAL A 730 -17.33 -10.83 0.15
C VAL A 730 -18.77 -11.17 -0.23
N ASN A 731 -19.28 -12.24 0.34
CA ASN A 731 -20.52 -12.89 -0.05
C ASN A 731 -21.67 -12.51 0.91
N ARG A 732 -22.88 -12.38 0.39
CA ARG A 732 -24.12 -12.22 1.16
C ARG A 732 -24.78 -13.58 1.29
N ALA A 733 -25.35 -13.87 2.46
CA ALA A 733 -26.19 -15.05 2.59
C ALA A 733 -27.47 -14.91 1.72
N PRO A 734 -28.00 -16.01 1.18
CA PRO A 734 -29.27 -16.00 0.44
C PRO A 734 -30.43 -15.64 1.38
N VAL A 735 -31.56 -15.24 0.80
CA VAL A 735 -32.80 -14.92 1.51
C VAL A 735 -33.83 -16.00 1.23
N ALA A 736 -34.16 -16.74 2.28
CA ALA A 736 -35.26 -17.71 2.25
C ALA A 736 -36.61 -17.01 2.50
N ASN A 737 -37.57 -17.19 1.61
CA ASN A 737 -38.92 -16.60 1.71
C ASN A 737 -39.93 -17.68 2.11
N PRO A 738 -41.01 -17.39 2.88
CA PRO A 738 -41.94 -18.45 3.31
C PRO A 738 -42.88 -18.97 2.19
N GLU A 739 -42.99 -20.29 2.05
CA GLU A 739 -44.00 -20.95 1.20
C GLU A 739 -45.33 -21.07 1.93
N ASN A 740 -46.42 -21.10 1.16
CA ASN A 740 -47.74 -21.43 1.67
C ASN A 740 -48.33 -22.55 0.81
N VAL A 741 -48.66 -23.68 1.45
CA VAL A 741 -49.31 -24.84 0.82
C VAL A 741 -50.61 -25.17 1.55
N THR A 742 -51.57 -25.76 0.85
CA THR A 742 -52.85 -26.19 1.42
C THR A 742 -52.94 -27.71 1.51
N ASN A 743 -53.49 -28.21 2.62
CA ASN A 743 -53.76 -29.63 2.83
C ASN A 743 -55.26 -29.89 3.00
N VAL A 744 -55.73 -31.07 2.61
CA VAL A 744 -57.05 -31.59 2.96
C VAL A 744 -56.87 -32.71 3.98
N PRO A 745 -57.57 -32.69 5.13
CA PRO A 745 -57.43 -33.74 6.15
C PRO A 745 -57.63 -35.15 5.60
N SER A 746 -56.82 -36.09 6.06
CA SER A 746 -56.79 -37.50 5.63
C SER A 746 -56.32 -37.78 4.20
N LEU A 747 -55.86 -36.77 3.45
CA LEU A 747 -55.03 -36.97 2.25
C LEU A 747 -53.54 -36.79 2.57
N VAL A 748 -52.68 -37.30 1.68
CA VAL A 748 -51.24 -37.04 1.70
C VAL A 748 -50.97 -35.85 0.79
N LEU A 749 -50.35 -34.80 1.32
CA LEU A 749 -49.83 -33.68 0.56
C LEU A 749 -48.39 -33.97 0.14
N GLU A 750 -48.14 -33.96 -1.17
CA GLU A 750 -46.80 -34.00 -1.75
C GLU A 750 -46.30 -32.58 -2.04
N ILE A 751 -45.09 -32.26 -1.55
CA ILE A 751 -44.42 -30.97 -1.70
C ILE A 751 -43.09 -31.22 -2.41
N PRO A 752 -42.93 -30.84 -3.70
CA PRO A 752 -41.67 -31.01 -4.41
C PRO A 752 -40.53 -30.22 -3.75
N ILE A 753 -39.38 -30.84 -3.48
CA ILE A 753 -38.20 -30.16 -2.90
C ILE A 753 -37.74 -29.01 -3.80
N ALA A 754 -37.82 -29.18 -5.12
CA ALA A 754 -37.49 -28.14 -6.10
C ALA A 754 -38.42 -26.91 -6.06
N SER A 755 -39.58 -26.98 -5.40
CA SER A 755 -40.45 -25.81 -5.22
C SER A 755 -40.00 -24.88 -4.10
N LEU A 756 -39.23 -25.39 -3.14
CA LEU A 756 -38.77 -24.66 -1.94
C LEU A 756 -37.75 -23.54 -2.21
N THR A 757 -37.21 -23.44 -3.42
CA THR A 757 -36.21 -22.40 -3.80
C THR A 757 -36.72 -21.52 -4.94
N THR A 758 -38.01 -21.54 -5.26
CA THR A 758 -38.58 -20.83 -6.44
C THR A 758 -38.89 -19.36 -6.19
N ASN A 759 -39.09 -19.01 -4.92
CA ASN A 759 -39.35 -17.71 -4.33
C ASN A 759 -38.13 -17.14 -3.58
N ASP A 760 -37.13 -17.97 -3.30
CA ASP A 760 -35.88 -17.58 -2.65
C ASP A 760 -35.01 -16.72 -3.56
N THR A 761 -34.23 -15.83 -2.97
CA THR A 761 -33.34 -14.93 -3.73
C THR A 761 -31.95 -14.86 -3.15
N ASP A 762 -30.95 -14.81 -4.02
CA ASP A 762 -29.58 -14.50 -3.64
C ASP A 762 -29.20 -13.12 -4.20
N ALA A 763 -28.53 -12.32 -3.38
CA ALA A 763 -28.25 -10.93 -3.71
C ALA A 763 -26.97 -10.76 -4.56
N ASP A 764 -26.09 -11.77 -4.58
CA ASP A 764 -24.88 -11.86 -5.40
C ASP A 764 -25.11 -12.62 -6.73
N GLY A 765 -26.27 -13.27 -6.88
CA GLY A 765 -26.69 -13.99 -8.08
C GLY A 765 -26.29 -15.47 -8.10
N ASP A 766 -25.95 -16.03 -6.94
CA ASP A 766 -25.53 -17.42 -6.81
C ASP A 766 -26.71 -18.42 -6.92
N SER A 767 -26.40 -19.68 -7.21
CA SER A 767 -27.39 -20.75 -7.31
C SER A 767 -27.79 -21.28 -5.93
N ILE A 768 -29.08 -21.18 -5.61
CA ILE A 768 -29.64 -21.64 -4.33
C ILE A 768 -29.97 -23.14 -4.38
N THR A 769 -29.63 -23.87 -3.32
CA THR A 769 -29.95 -25.29 -3.15
C THR A 769 -30.45 -25.59 -1.74
N VAL A 770 -31.37 -26.55 -1.59
CA VAL A 770 -31.80 -27.05 -0.27
C VAL A 770 -30.74 -28.02 0.28
N ILE A 771 -30.16 -27.69 1.43
CA ILE A 771 -29.12 -28.50 2.09
C ILE A 771 -29.60 -29.24 3.35
N GLY A 772 -30.82 -28.94 3.84
CA GLY A 772 -31.42 -29.63 4.98
C GLY A 772 -32.91 -29.37 5.11
N ILE A 773 -33.64 -30.33 5.67
CA ILE A 773 -35.08 -30.24 5.95
C ILE A 773 -35.31 -30.74 7.37
N ASN A 774 -36.05 -30.01 8.18
CA ASN A 774 -36.49 -30.50 9.49
C ASN A 774 -37.66 -31.47 9.29
N LEU A 775 -37.39 -32.77 9.49
CA LEU A 775 -38.37 -33.85 9.27
C LEU A 775 -39.46 -33.95 10.35
N THR A 776 -39.53 -33.01 11.28
CA THR A 776 -40.63 -32.89 12.26
C THR A 776 -41.26 -31.51 12.15
N THR A 777 -42.57 -31.47 11.95
CA THR A 777 -43.34 -30.22 11.92
C THR A 777 -43.53 -29.62 13.31
N THR A 778 -44.00 -28.38 13.39
CA THR A 778 -44.27 -27.72 14.68
C THR A 778 -45.38 -28.36 15.51
N ASN A 779 -46.31 -29.09 14.90
CA ASN A 779 -47.30 -29.91 15.63
C ASN A 779 -46.82 -31.35 15.90
N GLY A 780 -45.55 -31.66 15.63
CA GLY A 780 -44.95 -32.98 15.90
C GLY A 780 -45.27 -34.06 14.86
N ILE A 781 -45.73 -33.69 13.66
CA ILE A 781 -45.93 -34.64 12.55
C ILE A 781 -44.56 -34.98 11.95
N THR A 782 -44.25 -36.26 11.80
CA THR A 782 -43.05 -36.72 11.11
C THR A 782 -43.28 -36.68 9.60
N LEU A 783 -42.41 -35.98 8.88
CA LEU A 783 -42.39 -35.91 7.43
C LEU A 783 -41.65 -37.11 6.84
N ILE A 784 -42.15 -37.64 5.73
CA ILE A 784 -41.44 -38.64 4.93
C ILE A 784 -40.86 -37.94 3.70
N THR A 785 -39.63 -38.26 3.32
CA THR A 785 -38.96 -37.65 2.15
C THR A 785 -38.38 -38.71 1.23
N ASN A 786 -38.39 -38.42 -0.08
CA ASN A 786 -37.54 -39.08 -1.07
C ASN A 786 -36.61 -38.02 -1.72
N ASN A 787 -35.89 -38.37 -2.79
CA ASN A 787 -34.95 -37.45 -3.43
C ASN A 787 -35.60 -36.25 -4.15
N THR A 788 -36.92 -36.24 -4.35
CA THR A 788 -37.63 -35.19 -5.12
C THR A 788 -38.71 -34.48 -4.33
N SER A 789 -39.26 -35.11 -3.29
CA SER A 789 -40.53 -34.73 -2.67
C SER A 789 -40.55 -34.98 -1.16
N ILE A 790 -41.27 -34.11 -0.46
CA ILE A 790 -41.64 -34.20 0.97
C ILE A 790 -43.11 -34.58 1.04
N PHE A 791 -43.47 -35.51 1.92
CA PHE A 791 -44.83 -35.98 2.13
C PHE A 791 -45.29 -35.62 3.55
N TYR A 792 -46.40 -34.87 3.62
CA TYR A 792 -47.11 -34.53 4.85
C TYR A 792 -48.46 -35.22 4.87
N SER A 793 -48.84 -35.80 6.00
CA SER A 793 -50.18 -36.38 6.19
C SER A 793 -50.69 -36.09 7.59
N ASN A 794 -51.95 -35.64 7.68
CA ASN A 794 -52.59 -35.33 8.95
C ASN A 794 -54.12 -35.55 8.81
N SER A 795 -54.71 -36.26 9.77
CA SER A 795 -56.16 -36.53 9.83
C SER A 795 -56.93 -35.41 10.54
N VAL A 796 -56.25 -34.49 11.21
CA VAL A 796 -56.83 -33.36 11.95
C VAL A 796 -56.67 -32.06 11.15
N SER A 797 -57.72 -31.25 11.11
CA SER A 797 -57.68 -29.94 10.44
C SER A 797 -57.00 -28.87 11.29
N VAL A 798 -55.67 -28.87 11.30
CA VAL A 798 -54.83 -27.91 12.03
C VAL A 798 -53.79 -27.27 11.08
N SER A 799 -53.49 -25.99 11.29
CA SER A 799 -52.37 -25.33 10.60
C SER A 799 -51.04 -25.79 11.18
N ASP A 800 -50.08 -26.06 10.32
CA ASP A 800 -48.76 -26.58 10.71
C ASP A 800 -47.64 -25.94 9.87
N ARG A 801 -46.39 -26.20 10.21
CA ARG A 801 -45.22 -25.75 9.43
C ARG A 801 -44.00 -26.60 9.72
N PHE A 802 -43.06 -26.61 8.77
CA PHE A 802 -41.70 -27.13 8.97
C PHE A 802 -40.68 -26.15 8.38
N PHE A 803 -39.42 -26.36 8.76
CA PHE A 803 -38.30 -25.51 8.34
C PHE A 803 -37.38 -26.28 7.39
N TYR A 804 -36.77 -25.58 6.44
CA TYR A 804 -35.72 -26.09 5.56
C TYR A 804 -34.57 -25.08 5.53
N VAL A 805 -33.37 -25.55 5.18
CA VAL A 805 -32.16 -24.75 5.11
C VAL A 805 -31.68 -24.73 3.67
N ILE A 806 -31.46 -23.54 3.14
CA ILE A 806 -30.87 -23.30 1.83
C ILE A 806 -29.41 -22.87 1.95
N SER A 807 -28.64 -23.09 0.90
CA SER A 807 -27.30 -22.52 0.72
C SER A 807 -27.09 -22.06 -0.72
N ASP A 808 -26.28 -21.01 -0.85
CA ASP A 808 -25.78 -20.43 -2.10
C ASP A 808 -24.58 -21.21 -2.69
N GLY A 809 -24.05 -22.22 -1.98
CA GLY A 809 -22.80 -22.90 -2.34
C GLY A 809 -21.53 -22.06 -2.13
N SER A 810 -21.68 -20.81 -1.71
CA SER A 810 -20.62 -19.83 -1.49
C SER A 810 -20.27 -19.63 -0.01
N GLY A 811 -20.98 -20.30 0.88
CA GLY A 811 -20.77 -20.30 2.33
C GLY A 811 -21.88 -19.56 3.10
N GLY A 812 -22.84 -18.96 2.39
CA GLY A 812 -24.06 -18.44 2.96
C GLY A 812 -25.10 -19.54 3.14
N SER A 813 -25.98 -19.34 4.13
CA SER A 813 -27.17 -20.18 4.30
C SER A 813 -28.29 -19.39 4.98
N ALA A 814 -29.53 -19.80 4.72
CA ALA A 814 -30.72 -19.25 5.36
C ALA A 814 -31.73 -20.35 5.67
N THR A 815 -32.66 -20.07 6.58
CA THR A 815 -33.72 -21.00 6.99
C THR A 815 -35.07 -20.48 6.52
N GLY A 816 -35.71 -21.21 5.60
CA GLY A 816 -37.07 -20.95 5.14
C GLY A 816 -38.11 -21.77 5.93
N ALA A 817 -39.39 -21.47 5.70
CA ALA A 817 -40.48 -22.09 6.45
C ALA A 817 -41.73 -22.31 5.59
N VAL A 818 -42.08 -23.58 5.37
CA VAL A 818 -43.31 -23.97 4.66
C VAL A 818 -44.49 -23.93 5.61
N GLN A 819 -45.45 -23.04 5.35
CA GLN A 819 -46.72 -22.97 6.07
C GLN A 819 -47.76 -23.91 5.43
N ILE A 820 -48.35 -24.80 6.22
CA ILE A 820 -49.38 -25.75 5.79
C ILE A 820 -50.73 -25.31 6.37
N THR A 821 -51.64 -24.87 5.49
CA THR A 821 -53.00 -24.46 5.88
C THR A 821 -54.00 -25.58 5.58
N SER A 822 -54.76 -26.03 6.57
CA SER A 822 -55.78 -27.07 6.38
C SER A 822 -57.11 -26.51 5.87
N LEU A 823 -57.71 -27.14 4.86
CA LEU A 823 -59.03 -26.81 4.32
C LEU A 823 -60.16 -27.59 5.04
N PRO A 824 -61.34 -26.99 5.26
CA PRO A 824 -62.47 -27.64 5.91
C PRO A 824 -63.21 -28.61 4.97
N ILE A 825 -63.77 -29.68 5.54
CA ILE A 825 -64.63 -30.65 4.83
C ILE A 825 -66.06 -30.11 4.77
N ILE A 826 -66.71 -30.17 3.60
CA ILE A 826 -68.10 -29.73 3.38
C ILE A 826 -69.03 -30.94 3.37
N ASN A 827 -69.98 -31.02 4.31
CA ASN A 827 -71.05 -32.02 4.31
C ASN A 827 -72.26 -31.54 3.48
N VAL A 828 -72.98 -32.46 2.84
CA VAL A 828 -74.13 -32.19 1.97
C VAL A 828 -75.36 -33.00 2.45
N PRO A 829 -76.49 -32.37 2.80
CA PRO A 829 -77.71 -33.05 3.26
C PRO A 829 -78.30 -34.05 2.25
N PRO A 830 -79.15 -35.00 2.68
CA PRO A 830 -79.73 -36.00 1.78
C PRO A 830 -80.76 -35.41 0.81
N SER A 831 -80.80 -35.92 -0.41
CA SER A 831 -81.85 -35.65 -1.40
C SER A 831 -82.44 -36.94 -1.96
N ILE A 832 -83.70 -36.93 -2.41
CA ILE A 832 -84.38 -38.07 -3.07
C ILE A 832 -84.68 -37.68 -4.52
N SER A 833 -84.19 -38.47 -5.49
CA SER A 833 -84.37 -38.23 -6.93
C SER A 833 -85.40 -39.15 -7.60
N VAL A 834 -85.68 -40.31 -7.00
CA VAL A 834 -86.73 -41.24 -7.45
C VAL A 834 -87.60 -41.62 -6.26
N GLN A 835 -88.90 -41.35 -6.39
CA GLN A 835 -89.91 -41.64 -5.36
C GLN A 835 -90.54 -43.03 -5.58
N PRO A 836 -90.93 -43.74 -4.50
CA PRO A 836 -91.65 -45.01 -4.63
C PRO A 836 -92.99 -44.82 -5.34
N GLN A 837 -93.41 -45.83 -6.11
CA GLN A 837 -94.61 -45.81 -6.94
C GLN A 837 -95.71 -46.72 -6.38
N SER A 838 -96.96 -46.27 -6.43
CA SER A 838 -98.14 -47.07 -6.06
C SER A 838 -98.27 -48.33 -6.92
N GLN A 839 -98.87 -49.39 -6.37
CA GLN A 839 -99.00 -50.72 -7.00
C GLN A 839 -100.39 -51.32 -6.75
N THR A 840 -100.93 -52.04 -7.73
CA THR A 840 -102.19 -52.79 -7.62
C THR A 840 -101.96 -54.23 -8.07
N VAL A 841 -102.30 -55.20 -7.22
CA VAL A 841 -102.07 -56.64 -7.49
C VAL A 841 -103.29 -57.49 -7.13
N LYS A 842 -103.30 -58.77 -7.55
CA LYS A 842 -104.28 -59.76 -7.05
C LYS A 842 -103.80 -60.39 -5.74
N LEU A 843 -104.74 -60.86 -4.92
CA LEU A 843 -104.47 -61.54 -3.65
C LEU A 843 -103.38 -62.62 -3.81
N GLY A 844 -102.37 -62.58 -2.95
CA GLY A 844 -101.24 -63.52 -2.95
C GLY A 844 -100.07 -63.18 -3.90
N SER A 845 -100.15 -62.08 -4.64
CA SER A 845 -99.03 -61.62 -5.51
C SER A 845 -97.90 -60.95 -4.72
N ASN A 846 -96.70 -60.87 -5.28
CA ASN A 846 -95.58 -60.11 -4.71
C ASN A 846 -95.55 -58.65 -5.23
N VAL A 847 -95.05 -57.72 -4.43
CA VAL A 847 -95.00 -56.26 -4.70
C VAL A 847 -93.60 -55.73 -4.40
N LEU A 848 -93.08 -54.82 -5.22
CA LEU A 848 -91.77 -54.17 -5.04
C LEU A 848 -91.90 -52.64 -5.04
N PHE A 849 -91.28 -51.98 -4.06
CA PHE A 849 -91.09 -50.53 -3.99
C PHE A 849 -89.60 -50.18 -4.06
N THR A 850 -89.26 -49.04 -4.66
CA THR A 850 -87.87 -48.56 -4.85
C THR A 850 -87.73 -47.07 -4.58
N VAL A 851 -86.53 -46.62 -4.20
CA VAL A 851 -86.16 -45.22 -3.97
C VAL A 851 -84.71 -44.98 -4.41
N THR A 852 -84.39 -43.75 -4.82
CA THR A 852 -83.00 -43.31 -5.06
C THR A 852 -82.71 -42.04 -4.27
N GLY A 853 -81.65 -42.05 -3.45
CA GLY A 853 -81.19 -40.87 -2.71
C GLY A 853 -79.67 -40.66 -2.75
N SER A 854 -79.22 -39.44 -2.47
CA SER A 854 -77.81 -39.01 -2.48
C SER A 854 -77.49 -38.04 -1.35
N GLY A 855 -76.21 -37.87 -0.99
CA GLY A 855 -75.72 -36.97 0.06
C GLY A 855 -74.23 -37.19 0.36
N VAL A 856 -73.60 -36.29 1.11
CA VAL A 856 -72.19 -36.42 1.54
C VAL A 856 -72.09 -36.21 3.06
N PRO A 857 -71.70 -37.22 3.87
CA PRO A 857 -71.50 -38.63 3.50
C PRO A 857 -72.77 -39.31 2.96
N ALA A 858 -72.61 -40.49 2.35
CA ALA A 858 -73.72 -41.22 1.75
C ALA A 858 -74.83 -41.55 2.78
N PRO A 859 -76.13 -41.40 2.43
CA PRO A 859 -77.23 -41.57 3.37
C PRO A 859 -77.62 -43.04 3.61
N THR A 860 -78.14 -43.30 4.81
CA THR A 860 -78.82 -44.56 5.20
C THR A 860 -80.33 -44.47 4.94
N TYR A 861 -81.00 -45.61 4.83
CA TYR A 861 -82.43 -45.72 4.47
C TYR A 861 -83.23 -46.45 5.55
N GLN A 862 -84.53 -46.14 5.70
CA GLN A 862 -85.48 -46.90 6.52
C GLN A 862 -86.90 -46.80 5.92
N TRP A 863 -87.47 -47.92 5.49
CA TRP A 863 -88.85 -47.97 4.96
C TRP A 863 -89.91 -48.01 6.06
N LEU A 864 -91.10 -47.52 5.75
CA LEU A 864 -92.25 -47.41 6.64
C LEU A 864 -93.50 -47.93 5.94
N PHE A 865 -94.39 -48.58 6.71
CA PHE A 865 -95.76 -48.92 6.32
C PHE A 865 -96.72 -48.18 7.26
N ASN A 866 -97.62 -47.38 6.70
CA ASN A 866 -98.55 -46.53 7.47
C ASN A 866 -97.83 -45.81 8.64
N THR A 867 -96.79 -45.05 8.28
CA THR A 867 -95.88 -44.29 9.16
C THR A 867 -95.11 -45.09 10.23
N THR A 868 -95.19 -46.42 10.24
CA THR A 868 -94.45 -47.29 11.17
C THR A 868 -93.26 -47.94 10.47
N ASN A 869 -92.06 -47.90 11.06
CA ASN A 869 -90.88 -48.52 10.49
C ASN A 869 -91.09 -50.01 10.21
N ILE A 870 -90.75 -50.45 9.00
CA ILE A 870 -90.70 -51.87 8.63
C ILE A 870 -89.35 -52.42 9.11
N PRO A 871 -89.31 -53.37 10.07
CA PRO A 871 -88.05 -53.85 10.62
C PRO A 871 -87.14 -54.46 9.54
N GLY A 872 -85.86 -54.07 9.55
CA GLY A 872 -84.84 -54.57 8.61
C GLY A 872 -84.91 -54.01 7.19
N ALA A 873 -85.92 -53.22 6.83
CA ALA A 873 -86.04 -52.61 5.52
C ALA A 873 -85.19 -51.32 5.42
N THR A 874 -83.87 -51.48 5.29
CA THR A 874 -82.89 -50.36 5.26
C THR A 874 -82.15 -50.22 3.94
N THR A 875 -82.71 -50.76 2.87
CA THR A 875 -82.15 -50.77 1.49
C THR A 875 -82.87 -49.76 0.58
N THR A 876 -82.33 -49.51 -0.61
CA THR A 876 -82.97 -48.68 -1.67
C THR A 876 -84.24 -49.30 -2.26
N SER A 877 -84.62 -50.50 -1.84
CA SER A 877 -85.86 -51.17 -2.22
C SER A 877 -86.46 -51.97 -1.07
N TYR A 878 -87.77 -52.24 -1.15
CA TYR A 878 -88.51 -53.09 -0.23
C TYR A 878 -89.55 -53.93 -0.98
N THR A 879 -89.60 -55.24 -0.68
CA THR A 879 -90.52 -56.19 -1.31
C THR A 879 -91.53 -56.72 -0.29
N ARG A 880 -92.82 -56.67 -0.63
CA ARG A 880 -93.88 -57.38 0.11
C ARG A 880 -94.29 -58.63 -0.65
N SER A 881 -93.96 -59.81 -0.13
CA SER A 881 -94.37 -61.09 -0.72
C SER A 881 -95.76 -61.52 -0.23
N ASN A 882 -96.49 -62.27 -1.06
CA ASN A 882 -97.81 -62.85 -0.74
C ASN A 882 -98.81 -61.80 -0.21
N ALA A 883 -99.00 -60.70 -0.96
CA ALA A 883 -99.79 -59.54 -0.55
C ALA A 883 -101.22 -59.92 -0.14
N GLN A 884 -101.56 -59.59 1.11
CA GLN A 884 -102.88 -59.78 1.70
C GLN A 884 -103.65 -58.46 1.74
N PHE A 885 -104.97 -58.50 1.97
CA PHE A 885 -105.77 -57.29 2.19
C PHE A 885 -105.28 -56.46 3.40
N ALA A 886 -104.60 -57.07 4.37
CA ALA A 886 -103.97 -56.38 5.50
C ALA A 886 -102.72 -55.54 5.13
N ASP A 887 -102.17 -55.74 3.92
CA ASP A 887 -100.98 -55.04 3.42
C ASP A 887 -101.33 -53.77 2.62
N VAL A 888 -102.63 -53.51 2.43
CA VAL A 888 -103.15 -52.31 1.78
C VAL A 888 -102.84 -51.09 2.65
N GLY A 889 -102.16 -50.09 2.07
CA GLY A 889 -101.75 -48.89 2.79
C GLY A 889 -100.63 -48.12 2.11
N ASN A 890 -100.09 -47.14 2.84
CA ASN A 890 -99.03 -46.25 2.40
C ASN A 890 -97.65 -46.81 2.74
N TYR A 891 -96.75 -46.87 1.76
CA TYR A 891 -95.34 -47.19 1.91
C TYR A 891 -94.49 -45.95 1.61
N SER A 892 -93.52 -45.65 2.47
CA SER A 892 -92.59 -44.53 2.30
C SER A 892 -91.22 -44.87 2.92
N VAL A 893 -90.22 -44.01 2.76
CA VAL A 893 -88.85 -44.25 3.23
C VAL A 893 -88.18 -42.96 3.67
N VAL A 894 -87.45 -43.02 4.78
CA VAL A 894 -86.61 -41.91 5.28
C VAL A 894 -85.16 -42.16 4.90
N VAL A 895 -84.49 -41.12 4.40
CA VAL A 895 -83.05 -41.10 4.11
C VAL A 895 -82.32 -40.12 5.03
N THR A 896 -81.17 -40.53 5.59
CA THR A 896 -80.48 -39.77 6.66
C THR A 896 -78.95 -39.79 6.48
N ASN A 897 -78.28 -38.65 6.70
CA ASN A 897 -76.83 -38.59 6.90
C ASN A 897 -76.48 -37.57 8.02
N ASN A 898 -75.19 -37.31 8.26
CA ASN A 898 -74.75 -36.38 9.31
C ASN A 898 -75.13 -34.90 9.07
N ALA A 899 -75.65 -34.55 7.89
CA ALA A 899 -76.05 -33.21 7.50
C ALA A 899 -77.58 -33.03 7.38
N GLY A 900 -78.38 -34.10 7.53
CA GLY A 900 -79.85 -33.98 7.57
C GLY A 900 -80.60 -35.30 7.38
N SER A 901 -81.92 -35.20 7.31
CA SER A 901 -82.83 -36.32 7.05
C SER A 901 -84.03 -35.86 6.20
N LEU A 902 -84.49 -36.71 5.29
CA LEU A 902 -85.59 -36.42 4.36
C LEU A 902 -86.49 -37.65 4.19
N ALA A 903 -87.82 -37.45 4.09
CA ALA A 903 -88.78 -38.52 3.83
C ALA A 903 -89.26 -38.52 2.37
N SER A 904 -89.56 -39.69 1.81
CA SER A 904 -90.16 -39.86 0.49
C SER A 904 -91.65 -39.48 0.49
N SER A 905 -92.23 -39.34 -0.70
CA SER A 905 -93.69 -39.41 -0.85
C SER A 905 -94.20 -40.83 -0.58
N ASN A 906 -95.51 -40.95 -0.31
CA ASN A 906 -96.17 -42.24 -0.10
C ASN A 906 -96.48 -42.94 -1.44
N ALA A 907 -96.30 -44.25 -1.47
CA ALA A 907 -96.79 -45.17 -2.49
C ALA A 907 -97.92 -46.05 -1.91
N VAL A 908 -99.02 -46.23 -2.64
CA VAL A 908 -100.20 -46.97 -2.16
C VAL A 908 -100.22 -48.39 -2.72
N LEU A 909 -100.46 -49.40 -1.88
CA LEU A 909 -100.73 -50.78 -2.30
C LEU A 909 -102.24 -51.07 -2.32
N THR A 910 -102.76 -51.64 -3.41
CA THR A 910 -104.14 -52.15 -3.55
C THR A 910 -104.15 -53.65 -3.91
N VAL A 911 -105.12 -54.43 -3.40
CA VAL A 911 -105.23 -55.90 -3.59
C VAL A 911 -106.65 -56.30 -4.08
N LEU A 912 -106.76 -57.26 -5.02
CA LEU A 912 -108.02 -57.69 -5.68
C LEU A 912 -108.36 -59.20 -5.53
N PRO A 913 -109.66 -59.62 -5.57
CA PRO A 913 -110.14 -61.01 -5.39
C PRO A 913 -110.19 -61.88 -6.70
N LEU A 914 -110.72 -63.12 -6.58
CA LEU A 914 -110.90 -64.16 -7.63
C LEU A 914 -112.40 -64.42 -7.95
N ALA A 915 -112.74 -65.15 -9.03
CA ALA A 915 -114.11 -65.42 -9.51
C ALA A 915 -114.74 -66.78 -9.09
N GLN A 916 -116.04 -66.96 -9.38
CA GLN A 916 -116.93 -68.03 -8.83
C GLN A 916 -117.40 -69.06 -9.88
N ILE A 917 -117.63 -70.32 -9.46
CA ILE A 917 -118.19 -71.44 -10.26
C ILE A 917 -119.73 -71.47 -10.33
N TRP A 918 -120.29 -71.87 -11.48
CA TRP A 918 -121.69 -72.27 -11.67
C TRP A 918 -121.88 -73.28 -12.84
N MET A 919 -123.02 -73.98 -12.88
CA MET A 919 -123.37 -74.93 -13.94
C MET A 919 -124.18 -74.24 -15.05
N GLN A 920 -123.66 -74.25 -16.28
CA GLN A 920 -124.16 -73.49 -17.41
C GLN A 920 -125.33 -74.16 -18.14
N SER A 921 -125.26 -75.47 -18.38
CA SER A 921 -126.36 -76.23 -19.00
C SER A 921 -126.27 -77.73 -18.73
N ILE A 922 -127.41 -78.41 -18.88
CA ILE A 922 -127.55 -79.87 -18.89
C ILE A 922 -128.44 -80.22 -20.09
N LEU A 923 -128.01 -81.15 -20.94
CA LEU A 923 -128.65 -81.48 -22.22
C LEU A 923 -128.78 -83.02 -22.38
N PRO A 924 -129.99 -83.56 -22.64
CA PRO A 924 -130.17 -84.98 -22.95
C PRO A 924 -129.76 -85.31 -24.38
N LEU A 925 -129.19 -86.51 -24.58
CA LEU A 925 -128.82 -87.08 -25.87
C LEU A 925 -129.85 -88.14 -26.32
N PRO A 926 -130.01 -88.40 -27.64
CA PRO A 926 -131.02 -89.33 -28.16
C PRO A 926 -130.87 -90.79 -27.70
N ASP A 927 -129.70 -91.16 -27.17
CA ASP A 927 -129.37 -92.48 -26.63
C ASP A 927 -129.57 -92.60 -25.10
N GLY A 928 -130.11 -91.56 -24.45
CA GLY A 928 -130.38 -91.53 -23.01
C GLY A 928 -129.23 -91.02 -22.14
N ARG A 929 -128.13 -90.53 -22.73
CA ARG A 929 -127.00 -89.90 -22.01
C ARG A 929 -127.24 -88.41 -21.74
N MET A 930 -126.46 -87.82 -20.83
CA MET A 930 -126.60 -86.39 -20.46
C MET A 930 -125.28 -85.62 -20.58
N THR A 931 -125.24 -84.52 -21.33
CA THR A 931 -124.09 -83.60 -21.39
C THR A 931 -124.29 -82.42 -20.45
N LEU A 932 -123.26 -82.10 -19.66
CA LEU A 932 -123.17 -80.94 -18.77
C LEU A 932 -122.16 -79.92 -19.29
N VAL A 933 -122.41 -78.64 -19.02
CA VAL A 933 -121.48 -77.53 -19.25
C VAL A 933 -121.35 -76.71 -17.95
N ILE A 934 -120.14 -76.32 -17.56
CA ILE A 934 -119.82 -75.66 -16.28
C ILE A 934 -118.84 -74.49 -16.53
N THR A 935 -118.99 -73.40 -15.78
CA THR A 935 -118.18 -72.16 -15.89
C THR A 935 -117.55 -71.79 -14.53
N GLY A 936 -116.34 -71.21 -14.51
CA GLY A 936 -115.58 -70.84 -13.30
C GLY A 936 -114.24 -70.14 -13.59
N GLU A 937 -113.45 -69.80 -12.56
CA GLU A 937 -112.13 -69.17 -12.72
C GLU A 937 -111.17 -70.06 -13.55
N PRO A 938 -110.50 -69.51 -14.59
CA PRO A 938 -109.54 -70.24 -15.41
C PRO A 938 -108.33 -70.74 -14.62
N GLY A 939 -107.85 -71.95 -14.94
CA GLY A 939 -106.70 -72.59 -14.29
C GLY A 939 -107.03 -73.36 -13.00
N TYR A 940 -108.28 -73.36 -12.55
CA TYR A 940 -108.76 -74.16 -11.43
C TYR A 940 -109.44 -75.46 -11.91
N ALA A 941 -109.42 -76.48 -11.06
CA ALA A 941 -110.10 -77.75 -11.29
C ALA A 941 -111.42 -77.80 -10.50
N TYR A 942 -112.40 -78.56 -11.00
CA TYR A 942 -113.74 -78.67 -10.45
C TYR A 942 -114.22 -80.13 -10.52
N SER A 943 -114.91 -80.61 -9.50
CA SER A 943 -115.53 -81.94 -9.47
C SER A 943 -117.01 -81.88 -9.85
N VAL A 944 -117.49 -82.91 -10.55
CA VAL A 944 -118.90 -83.07 -10.93
C VAL A 944 -119.44 -84.34 -10.30
N ASP A 945 -120.56 -84.23 -9.59
CA ASP A 945 -121.22 -85.35 -8.92
C ASP A 945 -122.65 -85.54 -9.50
N ARG A 946 -123.10 -86.81 -9.61
CA ARG A 946 -124.49 -87.22 -9.91
C ARG A 946 -125.15 -87.82 -8.67
N SER A 947 -126.47 -87.68 -8.56
CA SER A 947 -127.30 -88.41 -7.60
C SER A 947 -128.60 -88.87 -8.23
N THR A 948 -129.11 -90.05 -7.84
CA THR A 948 -130.47 -90.49 -8.20
C THR A 948 -131.53 -90.06 -7.17
N ASN A 949 -131.12 -89.56 -5.99
CA ASN A 949 -132.03 -89.27 -4.88
C ASN A 949 -131.73 -87.97 -4.10
N LEU A 950 -130.81 -87.13 -4.57
CA LEU A 950 -130.27 -85.92 -3.90
C LEU A 950 -129.50 -86.13 -2.59
N PHE A 951 -129.48 -87.34 -2.02
CA PHE A 951 -128.78 -87.64 -0.76
C PHE A 951 -127.44 -88.32 -1.00
N VAL A 952 -127.41 -89.34 -1.88
CA VAL A 952 -126.20 -90.09 -2.24
C VAL A 952 -125.63 -89.50 -3.53
N TRP A 953 -124.54 -88.75 -3.39
CA TRP A 953 -123.83 -88.14 -4.52
C TRP A 953 -122.60 -88.98 -4.86
N GLN A 954 -122.58 -89.53 -6.07
CA GLN A 954 -121.43 -90.19 -6.66
C GLN A 954 -120.70 -89.22 -7.57
N GLN A 955 -119.40 -89.03 -7.35
CA GLN A 955 -118.58 -88.26 -8.28
C GLN A 955 -118.52 -88.98 -9.63
N ILE A 956 -118.81 -88.26 -10.72
CA ILE A 956 -118.80 -88.79 -12.09
C ILE A 956 -117.60 -88.31 -12.91
N THR A 957 -117.04 -87.13 -12.61
CA THR A 957 -115.81 -86.65 -13.25
C THR A 957 -115.08 -85.56 -12.45
N ASN A 958 -113.87 -85.20 -12.91
CA ASN A 958 -113.15 -83.97 -12.60
C ASN A 958 -112.89 -83.21 -13.91
N LEU A 959 -113.18 -81.91 -13.94
CA LEU A 959 -112.97 -81.02 -15.06
C LEU A 959 -111.95 -79.94 -14.70
N MET A 960 -110.85 -79.87 -15.44
CA MET A 960 -109.93 -78.74 -15.38
C MET A 960 -110.47 -77.62 -16.27
N ASN A 961 -110.81 -76.48 -15.68
CA ASN A 961 -111.35 -75.37 -16.45
C ASN A 961 -110.23 -74.47 -16.95
N THR A 962 -109.70 -74.77 -18.13
CA THR A 962 -108.56 -74.03 -18.71
C THR A 962 -108.95 -72.66 -19.25
N ASN A 963 -110.17 -72.51 -19.79
CA ASN A 963 -110.60 -71.32 -20.54
C ASN A 963 -111.90 -70.68 -20.01
N GLY A 964 -112.28 -70.95 -18.77
CA GLY A 964 -113.47 -70.38 -18.12
C GLY A 964 -114.74 -71.21 -18.29
N THR A 965 -114.88 -72.05 -19.33
CA THR A 965 -115.97 -73.03 -19.48
C THR A 965 -115.44 -74.43 -19.85
N SER A 966 -116.12 -75.50 -19.40
CA SER A 966 -115.81 -76.92 -19.70
C SER A 966 -117.08 -77.78 -19.81
N SER A 967 -117.04 -78.87 -20.57
CA SER A 967 -118.17 -79.80 -20.77
C SER A 967 -117.82 -81.27 -20.50
N PHE A 968 -118.83 -82.07 -20.16
CA PHE A 968 -118.72 -83.50 -19.83
C PHE A 968 -120.00 -84.25 -20.21
N THR A 969 -119.92 -85.51 -20.65
CA THR A 969 -121.09 -86.37 -20.90
C THR A 969 -121.11 -87.55 -19.92
N ASP A 970 -122.22 -87.74 -19.22
CA ASP A 970 -122.49 -88.92 -18.39
C ASP A 970 -123.06 -90.05 -19.25
N ASP A 971 -122.21 -91.05 -19.53
CA ASP A 971 -122.59 -92.28 -20.24
C ASP A 971 -123.48 -93.22 -19.42
N SER A 972 -123.55 -93.04 -18.09
CA SER A 972 -124.25 -93.95 -17.17
C SER A 972 -125.73 -93.62 -16.94
N ALA A 973 -126.31 -92.69 -17.70
CA ALA A 973 -127.69 -92.23 -17.50
C ALA A 973 -128.77 -93.12 -18.15
N THR A 974 -128.39 -94.07 -19.00
CA THR A 974 -129.27 -94.76 -19.97
C THR A 974 -130.33 -95.73 -19.39
N ASN A 975 -130.22 -96.13 -18.11
CA ASN A 975 -131.08 -97.14 -17.48
C ASN A 975 -131.80 -96.63 -16.20
N SER A 976 -132.16 -95.34 -16.12
CA SER A 976 -132.85 -94.79 -14.94
C SER A 976 -133.83 -93.66 -15.28
N ASP A 977 -135.04 -93.72 -14.74
CA ASP A 977 -136.13 -92.79 -15.08
C ASP A 977 -135.92 -91.32 -14.59
N ALA A 978 -134.93 -91.04 -13.73
CA ALA A 978 -134.52 -89.66 -13.35
C ALA A 978 -133.12 -89.59 -12.69
N GLY A 979 -132.51 -88.39 -12.66
CA GLY A 979 -131.26 -88.11 -11.93
C GLY A 979 -130.90 -86.61 -11.84
N PHE A 980 -130.01 -86.26 -10.90
CA PHE A 980 -129.57 -84.90 -10.57
C PHE A 980 -128.06 -84.74 -10.67
N TYR A 981 -127.58 -83.51 -10.90
CA TYR A 981 -126.15 -83.20 -11.02
C TYR A 981 -125.77 -81.95 -10.22
N ARG A 982 -124.50 -81.87 -9.79
CA ARG A 982 -123.88 -80.68 -9.20
C ARG A 982 -122.40 -80.56 -9.59
N ALA A 983 -121.86 -79.36 -9.53
CA ALA A 983 -120.43 -79.09 -9.70
C ALA A 983 -119.89 -78.25 -8.55
N ARG A 984 -118.65 -78.50 -8.13
CA ARG A 984 -117.98 -77.79 -7.01
C ARG A 984 -116.48 -77.69 -7.26
N GLN A 985 -115.86 -76.62 -6.77
CA GLN A 985 -114.41 -76.41 -6.75
C GLN A 985 -113.74 -77.33 -5.72
#